data_AF-A0A816B636-F1
#
_entry.id   AF-A0A816B636-F1
#
_cell.length_a   1.000
_cell.length_b   1.000
_cell.length_c   1.000
_cell.angle_alpha   90.00
_cell.angle_beta   90.00
_cell.angle_gamma   90.00
#
_symmetry.space_group_name_H-M   'P 1'
#
loop_
_entity.id
_entity.type
_entity.pdbx_description
1 polymer ?
#
loop_
_entity_poly.entity_id
_entity_poly.type
_entity_poly.pdbx_seq_one_letter_code
_entity_poly.pdbx_strand_id
1 'polypeptide(L)'
;KELDLQGESLLQFYTTNWEHYRFSSKVTNHFCSFLNRHWVRQQYDSGRRDVYEIFTMAMKIWHLVFLQPLNERITKACLQLIKSERENNLFDTQWIKKVIESYVELGFIESSSVPNNSHQRTSEALTIYKHYFEDPFLQETERFYRLKADTFVDNSIIEYLKKVAQLCDEEVHRVHSYLHPSTLEPLIKKFGGVFICDQLEAIYAEAKLLLLDAEKYSDLALLFKVVSRVPNATIQLQKIVEDHIRQRGIDAIERIHGAAINDPELYVETILEVHTKFSKLAQEIFIREQGFTTALNNACCKFINNNAVTRAAGNTTKSSELLAGYCDALLRKGSKAVEETDLEETFNQIIVVFNYIEDKDAFEKFYKKLLAKRLFGQLSASDDYEKSMISKLKQAYGFVYTSKLRRMFQDITDSKNLIDQYRTYCEKNKLDNIVDFSVRILSSNSWSFSAPPNFVLPVEVSTYQMVVLLLFNKFPSWTVKRMQDETQIKVDLFLQVLCGLLKNKLLKCAEINDDDRKDLKETDIKMNYNIEIAVNYKSEKIKINLNVPLKLVEKKDIEGVHRTIDDDRKMVIQAAIVRTMKARQNLKHELLMQEVIQQLSSRFKPEIPMIEECIDRLIEKEYLERQSNEKDVLRYLA
;
A
#
# COMPACT_ATOMS: atom_id res chain seq x y z
N LYS A 1 -24.65 -11.44 -67.60
CA LYS A 1 -25.93 -11.58 -66.86
C LYS A 1 -25.75 -11.65 -65.34
N GLU A 2 -24.54 -11.94 -64.82
CA GLU A 2 -24.29 -12.13 -63.37
C GLU A 2 -23.69 -10.89 -62.67
N LEU A 3 -23.49 -9.77 -63.39
CA LEU A 3 -22.92 -8.52 -62.85
C LEU A 3 -23.93 -7.65 -62.07
N ASP A 4 -25.22 -7.98 -62.08
CA ASP A 4 -26.30 -7.17 -61.48
C ASP A 4 -26.73 -7.63 -60.07
N LEU A 5 -26.12 -8.69 -59.52
CA LEU A 5 -26.44 -9.16 -58.16
C LEU A 5 -25.97 -8.14 -57.11
N GLN A 6 -26.84 -7.83 -56.14
CA GLN A 6 -26.59 -6.87 -55.06
C GLN A 6 -27.01 -7.45 -53.71
N GLY A 7 -26.35 -7.00 -52.63
CA GLY A 7 -26.70 -7.36 -51.26
C GLY A 7 -26.55 -8.87 -50.98
N GLU A 8 -27.57 -9.46 -50.36
CA GLU A 8 -27.57 -10.88 -49.93
C GLU A 8 -27.42 -11.86 -51.10
N SER A 9 -28.04 -11.59 -52.25
CA SER A 9 -27.95 -12.47 -53.43
C SER A 9 -26.53 -12.56 -54.00
N LEU A 10 -25.75 -11.48 -53.88
CA LEU A 10 -24.33 -11.47 -54.25
C LEU A 10 -23.48 -12.31 -53.30
N LEU A 11 -23.76 -12.26 -51.99
CA LEU A 11 -23.04 -13.05 -50.98
C LEU A 11 -23.35 -14.55 -51.11
N GLN A 12 -24.61 -14.91 -51.34
CA GLN A 12 -25.01 -16.29 -51.60
C GLN A 12 -24.30 -16.84 -52.84
N PHE A 13 -24.30 -16.06 -53.94
CA PHE A 13 -23.58 -16.45 -55.15
C PHE A 13 -22.07 -16.62 -54.92
N TYR A 14 -21.43 -15.67 -54.21
CA TYR A 14 -20.01 -15.78 -53.89
C TYR A 14 -19.70 -17.02 -53.05
N THR A 15 -20.46 -17.24 -51.98
CA THR A 15 -20.20 -18.33 -51.03
C THR A 15 -20.44 -19.71 -51.63
N THR A 16 -21.50 -19.89 -52.43
CA THR A 16 -21.74 -21.16 -53.15
C THR A 16 -20.61 -21.46 -54.13
N ASN A 17 -20.18 -20.47 -54.93
CA ASN A 17 -19.09 -20.68 -55.88
C ASN A 17 -17.75 -20.91 -55.18
N TRP A 18 -17.49 -20.23 -54.06
CA TRP A 18 -16.31 -20.45 -53.24
C TRP A 18 -16.26 -21.88 -52.71
N GLU A 19 -17.35 -22.38 -52.14
CA GLU A 19 -17.42 -23.76 -51.62
C GLU A 19 -17.18 -24.80 -52.71
N HIS A 20 -17.84 -24.64 -53.87
CA HIS A 20 -17.64 -25.53 -55.01
C HIS A 20 -16.19 -25.48 -55.51
N TYR A 21 -15.65 -24.28 -55.73
CA TYR A 21 -14.28 -24.11 -56.23
C TYR A 21 -13.24 -24.65 -55.26
N ARG A 22 -13.40 -24.38 -53.96
CA ARG A 22 -12.53 -24.89 -52.90
C ARG A 22 -12.59 -26.41 -52.80
N PHE A 23 -13.78 -27.00 -52.84
CA PHE A 23 -13.96 -28.46 -52.80
C PHE A 23 -13.30 -29.13 -54.02
N SER A 24 -13.61 -28.65 -55.24
CA SER A 24 -13.00 -29.16 -56.46
C SER A 24 -11.49 -29.02 -56.45
N SER A 25 -10.96 -27.90 -55.96
CA SER A 25 -9.51 -27.68 -55.86
C SER A 25 -8.83 -28.65 -54.89
N LYS A 26 -9.46 -28.98 -53.75
CA LYS A 26 -8.95 -30.00 -52.81
C LYS A 26 -8.93 -31.38 -53.45
N VAL A 27 -9.99 -31.73 -54.17
CA VAL A 27 -10.09 -33.02 -54.87
C VAL A 27 -9.00 -33.12 -55.95
N THR A 28 -8.82 -32.10 -56.78
CA THR A 28 -7.75 -32.07 -57.80
C THR A 28 -6.36 -32.12 -57.15
N ASN A 29 -6.15 -31.43 -56.03
CA ASN A 29 -4.89 -31.49 -55.30
C ASN A 29 -4.57 -32.90 -54.79
N HIS A 30 -5.59 -33.66 -54.39
CA HIS A 30 -5.44 -35.05 -53.97
C HIS A 30 -5.07 -35.97 -55.15
N PHE A 31 -5.76 -35.84 -56.29
CA PHE A 31 -5.43 -36.58 -57.52
C PHE A 31 -3.99 -36.32 -57.98
N CYS A 32 -3.52 -35.08 -57.86
CA CYS A 32 -2.16 -34.70 -58.23
C CYS A 32 -1.16 -34.79 -57.07
N SER A 33 -1.46 -35.54 -56.02
CA SER A 33 -0.58 -35.66 -54.84
C SER A 33 0.83 -36.15 -55.19
N PHE A 34 0.98 -37.01 -56.20
CA PHE A 34 2.28 -37.46 -56.69
C PHE A 34 3.08 -36.29 -57.30
N LEU A 35 2.44 -35.45 -58.12
CA LEU A 35 3.06 -34.26 -58.72
C LEU A 35 3.47 -33.25 -57.65
N ASN A 36 2.59 -32.99 -56.67
CA ASN A 36 2.88 -32.11 -55.54
C ASN A 36 4.06 -32.61 -54.69
N ARG A 37 4.13 -33.93 -54.42
CA ARG A 37 5.19 -34.50 -53.57
C ARG A 37 6.54 -34.58 -54.27
N HIS A 38 6.58 -34.90 -55.55
CA HIS A 38 7.83 -35.19 -56.25
C HIS A 38 8.30 -34.02 -57.11
N TRP A 39 7.45 -33.50 -58.00
CA TRP A 39 7.87 -32.48 -58.96
C TRP A 39 7.89 -31.08 -58.33
N VAL A 40 6.84 -30.68 -57.61
CA VAL A 40 6.76 -29.34 -56.99
C VAL A 40 7.88 -29.17 -55.95
N ARG A 41 8.14 -30.18 -55.11
CA ARG A 41 9.26 -30.14 -54.15
C ARG A 41 10.62 -30.05 -54.84
N GLN A 42 10.84 -30.84 -55.90
CA GLN A 42 12.09 -30.79 -56.67
C GLN A 42 12.35 -29.42 -57.31
N GLN A 43 11.31 -28.75 -57.82
CA GLN A 43 11.45 -27.40 -58.38
C GLN A 43 11.78 -26.37 -57.30
N TYR A 44 11.18 -26.51 -56.11
CA TYR A 44 11.47 -25.66 -54.96
C TYR A 44 12.92 -25.80 -54.49
N ASP A 45 13.42 -27.05 -54.40
CA ASP A 45 14.81 -27.37 -54.06
C ASP A 45 15.81 -26.88 -55.13
N SER A 46 15.34 -26.76 -56.38
CA SER A 46 16.11 -26.20 -57.52
C SER A 46 16.11 -24.66 -57.55
N GLY A 47 15.51 -24.00 -56.55
CA GLY A 47 15.51 -22.55 -56.40
C GLY A 47 14.37 -21.79 -57.09
N ARG A 48 13.42 -22.49 -57.74
CA ARG A 48 12.23 -21.86 -58.35
C ARG A 48 11.12 -21.72 -57.30
N ARG A 49 10.77 -20.48 -56.95
CA ARG A 49 9.76 -20.14 -55.92
C ARG A 49 8.40 -19.71 -56.50
N ASP A 50 8.27 -19.72 -57.81
CA ASP A 50 7.07 -19.43 -58.59
C ASP A 50 6.17 -20.65 -58.81
N VAL A 51 6.61 -21.83 -58.38
CA VAL A 51 5.86 -23.10 -58.47
C VAL A 51 5.16 -23.38 -57.14
N TYR A 52 3.84 -23.56 -57.20
CA TYR A 52 2.97 -23.81 -56.04
C TYR A 52 2.33 -25.20 -56.10
N GLU A 53 1.95 -25.74 -54.95
CA GLU A 53 1.01 -26.87 -54.91
C GLU A 53 -0.30 -26.49 -55.59
N ILE A 54 -0.98 -27.47 -56.21
CA ILE A 54 -2.19 -27.20 -57.00
C ILE A 54 -3.28 -26.48 -56.20
N PHE A 55 -3.47 -26.85 -54.92
CA PHE A 55 -4.44 -26.15 -54.07
C PHE A 55 -4.05 -24.67 -53.86
N THR A 56 -2.80 -24.39 -53.51
CA THR A 56 -2.27 -23.02 -53.35
C THR A 56 -2.40 -22.21 -54.63
N MET A 57 -2.10 -22.83 -55.79
CA MET A 57 -2.26 -22.20 -57.10
C MET A 57 -3.73 -21.85 -57.40
N ALA A 58 -4.65 -22.78 -57.18
CA ALA A 58 -6.08 -22.53 -57.39
C ALA A 58 -6.59 -21.38 -56.49
N MET A 59 -6.13 -21.32 -55.25
CA MET A 59 -6.52 -20.27 -54.30
C MET A 59 -5.95 -18.89 -54.70
N LYS A 60 -4.73 -18.83 -55.23
CA LYS A 60 -4.19 -17.60 -55.85
C LYS A 60 -4.99 -17.16 -57.09
N ILE A 61 -5.41 -18.11 -57.94
CA ILE A 61 -6.26 -17.82 -59.10
C ILE A 61 -7.60 -17.24 -58.65
N TRP A 62 -8.22 -17.85 -57.64
CA TRP A 62 -9.46 -17.32 -57.06
C TRP A 62 -9.28 -15.91 -56.52
N HIS A 63 -8.17 -15.66 -55.80
CA HIS A 63 -7.86 -14.33 -55.28
C HIS A 63 -7.77 -13.27 -56.39
N LEU A 64 -6.94 -13.51 -57.41
CA LEU A 64 -6.65 -12.55 -58.48
C LEU A 64 -7.83 -12.34 -59.44
N VAL A 65 -8.53 -13.42 -59.81
CA VAL A 65 -9.55 -13.37 -60.86
C VAL A 65 -10.94 -13.05 -60.31
N PHE A 66 -11.27 -13.56 -59.12
CA PHE A 66 -12.63 -13.46 -58.58
C PHE A 66 -12.72 -12.50 -57.40
N LEU A 67 -11.87 -12.66 -56.38
CA LEU A 67 -11.98 -11.85 -55.17
C LEU A 67 -11.53 -10.40 -55.40
N GLN A 68 -10.36 -10.17 -56.00
CA GLN A 68 -9.79 -8.82 -56.15
C GLN A 68 -10.70 -7.85 -56.93
N PRO A 69 -11.42 -8.26 -57.99
CA PRO A 69 -12.35 -7.36 -58.69
C PRO A 69 -13.71 -7.18 -57.98
N LEU A 70 -14.13 -8.14 -57.14
CA LEU A 70 -15.45 -8.14 -56.50
C LEU A 70 -15.40 -7.72 -55.01
N ASN A 71 -14.22 -7.62 -54.42
CA ASN A 71 -14.01 -7.35 -52.99
C ASN A 71 -14.80 -6.13 -52.48
N GLU A 72 -14.75 -4.98 -53.16
CA GLU A 72 -15.43 -3.76 -52.73
C GLU A 72 -16.94 -3.95 -52.68
N ARG A 73 -17.51 -4.66 -53.66
CA ARG A 73 -18.94 -4.95 -53.72
C ARG A 73 -19.34 -5.95 -52.64
N ILE A 74 -18.54 -7.00 -52.42
CA ILE A 74 -18.78 -8.02 -51.40
C ILE A 74 -18.67 -7.39 -50.01
N THR A 75 -17.60 -6.65 -49.72
CA THR A 75 -17.42 -5.94 -48.45
C THR A 75 -18.57 -4.97 -48.21
N LYS A 76 -18.96 -4.16 -49.21
CA LYS A 76 -20.09 -3.23 -49.07
C LYS A 76 -21.42 -3.96 -48.78
N ALA A 77 -21.68 -5.10 -49.42
CA ALA A 77 -22.86 -5.92 -49.14
C ALA A 77 -22.84 -6.48 -47.71
N CYS A 78 -21.69 -6.99 -47.24
CA CYS A 78 -21.53 -7.43 -45.85
C CYS A 78 -21.77 -6.28 -44.86
N LEU A 79 -21.19 -5.10 -45.10
CA LEU A 79 -21.36 -3.93 -44.22
C LEU A 79 -22.81 -3.43 -44.17
N GLN A 80 -23.54 -3.51 -45.29
CA GLN A 80 -24.97 -3.17 -45.33
C GLN A 80 -25.81 -4.14 -44.50
N LEU A 81 -25.54 -5.45 -44.58
CA LEU A 81 -26.24 -6.43 -43.74
C LEU A 81 -25.94 -6.21 -42.25
N ILE A 82 -24.66 -5.97 -41.88
CA ILE A 82 -24.28 -5.66 -40.50
C ILE A 82 -24.98 -4.38 -40.02
N LYS A 83 -25.08 -3.35 -40.87
CA LYS A 83 -25.81 -2.13 -40.54
C LYS A 83 -27.29 -2.42 -40.28
N SER A 84 -27.94 -3.22 -41.13
CA SER A 84 -29.33 -3.65 -40.91
C SER A 84 -29.50 -4.48 -39.64
N GLU A 85 -28.50 -5.29 -39.25
CA GLU A 85 -28.47 -6.01 -37.96
C GLU A 85 -28.52 -5.07 -36.77
N ARG A 86 -27.73 -3.99 -36.83
CA ARG A 86 -27.66 -2.97 -35.77
C ARG A 86 -28.98 -2.20 -35.60
N GLU A 87 -29.85 -2.27 -36.60
CA GLU A 87 -31.22 -1.74 -36.59
C GLU A 87 -32.27 -2.83 -36.23
N ASN A 88 -31.82 -4.00 -35.73
CA ASN A 88 -32.61 -5.15 -35.30
C ASN A 88 -33.32 -5.94 -36.43
N ASN A 89 -32.80 -5.90 -37.65
CA ASN A 89 -33.31 -6.74 -38.74
C ASN A 89 -32.63 -8.12 -38.74
N LEU A 90 -33.42 -9.18 -38.89
CA LEU A 90 -32.94 -10.56 -38.96
C LEU A 90 -32.48 -10.90 -40.38
N PHE A 91 -31.30 -11.51 -40.50
CA PHE A 91 -30.80 -12.12 -41.73
C PHE A 91 -29.89 -13.31 -41.39
N ASP A 92 -29.55 -14.11 -42.41
CA ASP A 92 -28.69 -15.27 -42.22
C ASP A 92 -27.21 -14.86 -42.08
N THR A 93 -26.68 -15.00 -40.88
CA THR A 93 -25.29 -14.66 -40.52
C THR A 93 -24.27 -15.63 -41.10
N GLN A 94 -24.70 -16.78 -41.63
CA GLN A 94 -23.80 -17.76 -42.24
C GLN A 94 -23.09 -17.21 -43.48
N TRP A 95 -23.74 -16.34 -44.26
CA TRP A 95 -23.15 -15.79 -45.47
C TRP A 95 -21.94 -14.90 -45.15
N ILE A 96 -22.06 -14.04 -44.14
CA ILE A 96 -20.96 -13.18 -43.69
C ILE A 96 -19.83 -14.06 -43.17
N LYS A 97 -20.15 -15.03 -42.30
CA LYS A 97 -19.15 -15.96 -41.74
C LYS A 97 -18.35 -16.67 -42.83
N LYS A 98 -19.02 -17.22 -43.86
CA LYS A 98 -18.36 -17.91 -44.98
C LYS A 98 -17.47 -16.97 -45.82
N VAL A 99 -17.89 -15.71 -46.01
CA VAL A 99 -17.07 -14.70 -46.70
C VAL A 99 -15.83 -14.36 -45.87
N ILE A 100 -15.97 -14.18 -44.55
CA ILE A 100 -14.83 -13.93 -43.66
C ILE A 100 -13.86 -15.12 -43.64
N GLU A 101 -14.39 -16.35 -43.53
CA GLU A 101 -13.59 -17.58 -43.61
C GLU A 101 -12.81 -17.66 -44.94
N SER A 102 -13.43 -17.24 -46.05
CA SER A 102 -12.77 -17.16 -47.36
C SER A 102 -11.61 -16.14 -47.36
N TYR A 103 -11.81 -14.94 -46.81
CA TYR A 103 -10.79 -13.90 -46.78
C TYR A 103 -9.59 -14.31 -45.91
N VAL A 104 -9.86 -14.95 -44.79
CA VAL A 104 -8.85 -15.47 -43.86
C VAL A 104 -8.09 -16.63 -44.50
N GLU A 105 -8.76 -17.60 -45.11
CA GLU A 105 -8.12 -18.75 -45.77
C GLU A 105 -7.22 -18.31 -46.92
N LEU A 106 -7.65 -17.35 -47.74
CA LEU A 106 -6.83 -16.82 -48.84
C LEU A 106 -5.56 -16.12 -48.33
N GLY A 107 -5.65 -15.39 -47.22
CA GLY A 107 -4.48 -14.71 -46.65
C GLY A 107 -3.46 -15.69 -46.05
N PHE A 108 -3.92 -16.78 -45.41
CA PHE A 108 -3.03 -17.87 -44.96
C PHE A 108 -2.27 -18.53 -46.12
N ILE A 109 -2.87 -18.60 -47.31
CA ILE A 109 -2.29 -19.27 -48.47
C ILE A 109 -1.25 -18.38 -49.18
N GLU A 110 -1.43 -17.06 -49.18
CA GLU A 110 -0.42 -16.14 -49.70
C GLU A 110 0.82 -16.08 -48.79
N SER A 111 0.62 -16.05 -47.48
CA SER A 111 1.70 -15.99 -46.49
C SER A 111 2.52 -17.29 -46.37
N SER A 112 1.92 -18.45 -46.66
CA SER A 112 2.63 -19.74 -46.63
C SER A 112 3.61 -19.95 -47.80
N SER A 113 3.68 -19.00 -48.74
CA SER A 113 4.68 -18.99 -49.82
C SER A 113 6.04 -18.37 -49.43
N VAL A 114 6.20 -17.89 -48.18
CA VAL A 114 7.45 -17.28 -47.67
C VAL A 114 8.03 -18.11 -46.52
N PRO A 115 9.28 -18.60 -46.62
CA PRO A 115 9.91 -19.32 -45.52
C PRO A 115 10.50 -18.31 -44.52
N ASN A 116 9.74 -17.92 -43.49
CA ASN A 116 10.29 -17.27 -42.28
C ASN A 116 9.40 -17.44 -41.04
N ASN A 117 9.95 -17.06 -39.87
CA ASN A 117 9.57 -17.43 -38.50
C ASN A 117 8.07 -17.38 -38.13
N SER A 118 7.69 -18.29 -37.22
CA SER A 118 6.33 -18.65 -36.81
C SER A 118 5.44 -17.52 -36.28
N HIS A 119 5.99 -16.42 -35.74
CA HIS A 119 5.18 -15.33 -35.18
C HIS A 119 4.81 -14.21 -36.18
N GLN A 120 5.52 -14.06 -37.29
CA GLN A 120 5.16 -13.10 -38.36
C GLN A 120 4.10 -13.66 -39.33
N ARG A 121 3.99 -14.99 -39.44
CA ARG A 121 3.04 -15.67 -40.33
C ARG A 121 1.58 -15.31 -40.06
N THR A 122 1.18 -15.15 -38.80
CA THR A 122 -0.23 -14.88 -38.47
C THR A 122 -0.65 -13.44 -38.81
N SER A 123 0.27 -12.47 -38.74
CA SER A 123 -0.04 -11.08 -39.12
C SER A 123 -0.09 -10.92 -40.64
N GLU A 124 0.83 -11.56 -41.36
CA GLU A 124 0.85 -11.58 -42.84
C GLU A 124 -0.31 -12.40 -43.41
N ALA A 125 -0.73 -13.47 -42.72
CA ALA A 125 -1.88 -14.29 -43.10
C ALA A 125 -3.22 -13.56 -42.99
N LEU A 126 -3.32 -12.52 -42.19
CA LEU A 126 -4.55 -11.76 -42.02
C LEU A 126 -4.62 -10.52 -42.93
N THR A 127 -3.57 -10.20 -43.70
CA THR A 127 -3.47 -8.95 -44.47
C THR A 127 -4.66 -8.73 -45.41
N ILE A 128 -5.11 -9.79 -46.10
CA ILE A 128 -6.29 -9.77 -46.98
C ILE A 128 -7.55 -9.41 -46.18
N TYR A 129 -7.77 -10.09 -45.05
CA TYR A 129 -8.90 -9.82 -44.16
C TYR A 129 -8.85 -8.40 -43.59
N LYS A 130 -7.68 -7.96 -43.12
CA LYS A 130 -7.50 -6.63 -42.53
C LYS A 130 -7.81 -5.52 -43.53
N HIS A 131 -7.17 -5.59 -44.70
CA HIS A 131 -7.28 -4.55 -45.72
C HIS A 131 -8.65 -4.53 -46.42
N TYR A 132 -9.18 -5.69 -46.82
CA TYR A 132 -10.43 -5.72 -47.60
C TYR A 132 -11.70 -5.67 -46.73
N PHE A 133 -11.63 -6.05 -45.45
CA PHE A 133 -12.80 -6.11 -44.59
C PHE A 133 -12.65 -5.36 -43.26
N GLU A 134 -11.62 -5.65 -42.45
CA GLU A 134 -11.50 -5.09 -41.09
C GLU A 134 -11.42 -3.56 -41.10
N ASP A 135 -10.58 -2.98 -41.96
CA ASP A 135 -10.41 -1.52 -42.05
C ASP A 135 -11.71 -0.80 -42.50
N PRO A 136 -12.38 -1.20 -43.60
CA PRO A 136 -13.69 -0.66 -43.97
C PRO A 136 -14.76 -0.87 -42.88
N PHE A 137 -14.75 -2.03 -42.23
CA PHE A 137 -15.69 -2.34 -41.15
C PHE A 137 -15.51 -1.41 -39.95
N LEU A 138 -14.27 -1.19 -39.51
CA LEU A 138 -13.97 -0.28 -38.40
C LEU A 138 -14.35 1.16 -38.74
N GLN A 139 -14.09 1.61 -39.97
CA GLN A 139 -14.43 2.97 -40.42
C GLN A 139 -15.95 3.21 -40.46
N GLU A 140 -16.73 2.31 -41.07
CA GLU A 140 -18.20 2.45 -41.08
C GLU A 140 -18.80 2.27 -39.68
N THR A 141 -18.21 1.43 -38.84
CA THR A 141 -18.64 1.28 -37.45
C THR A 141 -18.39 2.54 -36.64
N GLU A 142 -17.23 3.17 -36.78
CA GLU A 142 -16.93 4.47 -36.16
C GLU A 142 -17.93 5.54 -36.62
N ARG A 143 -18.22 5.60 -37.92
CA ARG A 143 -19.17 6.56 -38.50
C ARG A 143 -20.59 6.36 -37.99
N PHE A 144 -21.07 5.11 -37.97
CA PHE A 144 -22.41 4.77 -37.49
C PHE A 144 -22.58 5.14 -36.02
N TYR A 145 -21.60 4.79 -35.18
CA TYR A 145 -21.69 5.05 -33.76
C TYR A 145 -21.48 6.51 -33.39
N ARG A 146 -20.71 7.28 -34.16
CA ARG A 146 -20.60 8.74 -33.94
C ARG A 146 -21.97 9.42 -34.14
N LEU A 147 -22.69 9.08 -35.20
CA LEU A 147 -24.05 9.57 -35.43
C LEU A 147 -25.03 9.13 -34.33
N LYS A 148 -24.89 7.90 -33.83
CA LYS A 148 -25.74 7.37 -32.75
C LYS A 148 -25.41 8.01 -31.41
N ALA A 149 -24.15 8.35 -31.13
CA ALA A 149 -23.73 9.04 -29.91
C ALA A 149 -24.42 10.40 -29.77
N ASP A 150 -24.51 11.17 -30.86
CA ASP A 150 -25.20 12.47 -30.89
C ASP A 150 -26.68 12.38 -30.51
N THR A 151 -27.32 11.23 -30.70
CA THR A 151 -28.73 11.02 -30.30
C THR A 151 -28.93 10.74 -28.81
N PHE A 152 -27.85 10.48 -28.07
CA PHE A 152 -27.93 10.10 -26.66
C PHE A 152 -27.63 11.23 -25.67
N VAL A 153 -27.37 12.44 -26.17
CA VAL A 153 -26.91 13.62 -25.41
C VAL A 153 -27.86 14.03 -24.26
N ASP A 154 -29.16 13.72 -24.35
CA ASP A 154 -30.15 14.12 -23.34
C ASP A 154 -30.29 13.17 -22.14
N ASN A 155 -29.60 12.03 -22.12
CA ASN A 155 -29.71 11.05 -21.02
C ASN A 155 -28.73 11.37 -19.87
N SER A 156 -29.04 10.90 -18.66
CA SER A 156 -28.06 10.92 -17.58
C SER A 156 -26.80 10.12 -17.96
N ILE A 157 -25.64 10.51 -17.44
CA ILE A 157 -24.35 9.88 -17.78
C ILE A 157 -24.36 8.38 -17.45
N ILE A 158 -25.03 7.99 -16.36
CA ILE A 158 -25.14 6.57 -15.96
C ILE A 158 -26.00 5.77 -16.94
N GLU A 159 -27.15 6.32 -17.37
CA GLU A 159 -27.99 5.66 -18.38
C GLU A 159 -27.30 5.60 -19.74
N TYR A 160 -26.58 6.65 -20.10
CA TYR A 160 -25.71 6.66 -21.27
C TYR A 160 -24.68 5.52 -21.19
N LEU A 161 -23.96 5.39 -20.07
CA LEU A 161 -22.97 4.32 -19.88
C LEU A 161 -23.59 2.91 -19.88
N LYS A 162 -24.81 2.74 -19.35
CA LYS A 162 -25.58 1.48 -19.43
C LYS A 162 -25.87 1.10 -20.88
N LYS A 163 -26.33 2.05 -21.69
CA LYS A 163 -26.57 1.86 -23.12
C LYS A 163 -25.27 1.55 -23.88
N VAL A 164 -24.19 2.29 -23.60
CA VAL A 164 -22.87 2.07 -24.22
C VAL A 164 -22.32 0.68 -23.87
N ALA A 165 -22.48 0.23 -22.62
CA ALA A 165 -22.06 -1.11 -22.21
C ALA A 165 -22.86 -2.21 -22.92
N GLN A 166 -24.17 -2.04 -23.05
CA GLN A 166 -25.03 -2.98 -23.80
C GLN A 166 -24.62 -3.05 -25.28
N LEU A 167 -24.46 -1.90 -25.94
CA LEU A 167 -24.02 -1.84 -27.34
C LEU A 167 -22.64 -2.48 -27.54
N CYS A 168 -21.74 -2.32 -26.58
CA CYS A 168 -20.44 -2.97 -26.60
C CYS A 168 -20.58 -4.50 -26.48
N ASP A 169 -21.40 -5.00 -25.56
CA ASP A 169 -21.60 -6.44 -25.38
C ASP A 169 -22.25 -7.06 -26.64
N GLU A 170 -23.15 -6.34 -27.32
CA GLU A 170 -23.69 -6.73 -28.63
C GLU A 170 -22.62 -6.79 -29.73
N GLU A 171 -21.73 -5.78 -29.85
CA GLU A 171 -20.63 -5.81 -30.83
C GLU A 171 -19.63 -6.94 -30.53
N VAL A 172 -19.32 -7.18 -29.25
CA VAL A 172 -18.48 -8.31 -28.85
C VAL A 172 -19.14 -9.63 -29.26
N HIS A 173 -20.46 -9.76 -29.08
CA HIS A 173 -21.20 -10.93 -29.53
C HIS A 173 -21.15 -11.09 -31.06
N ARG A 174 -21.33 -10.01 -31.84
CA ARG A 174 -21.19 -10.01 -33.31
C ARG A 174 -19.81 -10.52 -33.75
N VAL A 175 -18.74 -10.05 -33.08
CA VAL A 175 -17.38 -10.52 -33.37
C VAL A 175 -17.25 -12.04 -33.17
N HIS A 176 -17.75 -12.55 -32.04
CA HIS A 176 -17.69 -13.99 -31.74
C HIS A 176 -18.57 -14.86 -32.67
N SER A 177 -19.66 -14.29 -33.19
CA SER A 177 -20.60 -15.01 -34.05
C SER A 177 -20.06 -15.23 -35.47
N TYR A 178 -19.49 -14.19 -36.09
CA TYR A 178 -19.15 -14.25 -37.52
C TYR A 178 -17.89 -13.47 -37.96
N LEU A 179 -17.17 -12.78 -37.08
CA LEU A 179 -15.91 -12.09 -37.43
C LEU A 179 -14.68 -12.84 -36.90
N HIS A 180 -13.49 -12.39 -37.33
CA HIS A 180 -12.24 -12.95 -36.82
C HIS A 180 -11.90 -12.35 -35.45
N PRO A 181 -11.40 -13.13 -34.47
CA PRO A 181 -11.07 -12.62 -33.12
C PRO A 181 -10.07 -11.46 -33.08
N SER A 182 -9.24 -11.29 -34.13
CA SER A 182 -8.30 -10.15 -34.22
C SER A 182 -8.98 -8.78 -34.25
N THR A 183 -10.25 -8.73 -34.66
CA THR A 183 -11.01 -7.48 -34.80
C THR A 183 -11.52 -6.96 -33.48
N LEU A 184 -11.57 -7.80 -32.44
CA LEU A 184 -12.10 -7.45 -31.13
C LEU A 184 -11.37 -6.25 -30.51
N GLU A 185 -10.03 -6.30 -30.47
CA GLU A 185 -9.21 -5.27 -29.82
C GLU A 185 -9.26 -3.92 -30.58
N PRO A 186 -9.04 -3.86 -31.92
CA PRO A 186 -9.23 -2.62 -32.68
C PRO A 186 -10.64 -2.04 -32.58
N LEU A 187 -11.67 -2.90 -32.60
CA LEU A 187 -13.07 -2.48 -32.50
C LEU A 187 -13.37 -1.85 -31.15
N ILE A 188 -13.00 -2.51 -30.05
CA ILE A 188 -13.21 -1.97 -28.69
C ILE A 188 -12.48 -0.64 -28.53
N LYS A 189 -11.26 -0.52 -29.04
CA LYS A 189 -10.48 0.73 -28.99
C LYS A 189 -11.17 1.87 -29.74
N LYS A 190 -11.68 1.59 -30.95
CA LYS A 190 -12.43 2.58 -31.75
C LYS A 190 -13.75 2.95 -31.10
N PHE A 191 -14.48 1.96 -30.56
CA PHE A 191 -15.74 2.16 -29.85
C PHE A 191 -15.56 3.03 -28.61
N GLY A 192 -14.53 2.75 -27.79
CA GLY A 192 -14.17 3.58 -26.65
C GLY A 192 -13.74 4.99 -27.07
N GLY A 193 -13.03 5.12 -28.18
CA GLY A 193 -12.67 6.42 -28.76
C GLY A 193 -13.87 7.31 -29.09
N VAL A 194 -14.96 6.73 -29.61
CA VAL A 194 -16.15 7.49 -30.00
C VAL A 194 -17.05 7.82 -28.81
N PHE A 195 -17.37 6.85 -27.96
CA PHE A 195 -18.36 7.04 -26.90
C PHE A 195 -17.78 7.62 -25.60
N ILE A 196 -16.51 7.37 -25.31
CA ILE A 196 -15.94 7.63 -23.99
C ILE A 196 -15.06 8.88 -24.04
N CYS A 197 -14.16 9.01 -25.03
CA CYS A 197 -13.22 10.14 -25.09
C CYS A 197 -13.92 11.51 -25.08
N ASP A 198 -15.03 11.64 -25.83
CA ASP A 198 -15.75 12.91 -25.97
C ASP A 198 -16.52 13.30 -24.69
N GLN A 199 -16.77 12.35 -23.77
CA GLN A 199 -17.54 12.55 -22.54
C GLN A 199 -16.71 12.34 -21.27
N LEU A 200 -15.38 12.25 -21.36
CA LEU A 200 -14.51 11.93 -20.22
C LEU A 200 -14.68 12.89 -19.04
N GLU A 201 -14.78 14.20 -19.29
CA GLU A 201 -14.93 15.19 -18.21
C GLU A 201 -16.23 15.00 -17.42
N ALA A 202 -17.33 14.76 -18.13
CA ALA A 202 -18.62 14.48 -17.54
C ALA A 202 -18.59 13.17 -16.73
N ILE A 203 -18.00 12.11 -17.30
CA ILE A 203 -17.81 10.83 -16.62
C ILE A 203 -16.98 10.99 -15.34
N TYR A 204 -15.93 11.79 -15.36
CA TYR A 204 -15.10 12.05 -14.18
C TYR A 204 -15.84 12.87 -13.11
N ALA A 205 -16.70 13.80 -13.50
CA ALA A 205 -17.55 14.53 -12.56
C ALA A 205 -18.56 13.59 -11.89
N GLU A 206 -19.23 12.73 -12.67
CA GLU A 206 -20.17 11.74 -12.16
C GLU A 206 -19.48 10.71 -11.25
N ALA A 207 -18.29 10.24 -11.62
CA ALA A 207 -17.50 9.33 -10.78
C ALA A 207 -17.20 9.92 -9.40
N LYS A 208 -16.91 11.22 -9.30
CA LYS A 208 -16.71 11.90 -8.01
C LYS A 208 -17.97 11.92 -7.17
N LEU A 209 -19.13 12.11 -7.79
CA LEU A 209 -20.43 12.09 -7.10
C LEU A 209 -20.78 10.68 -6.60
N LEU A 210 -20.57 9.67 -7.45
CA LEU A 210 -20.81 8.26 -7.11
C LEU A 210 -19.90 7.76 -5.99
N LEU A 211 -18.65 8.24 -5.91
CA LEU A 211 -17.74 7.91 -4.81
C LEU A 211 -18.21 8.45 -3.44
N LEU A 212 -19.07 9.46 -3.41
CA LEU A 212 -19.59 10.03 -2.16
C LEU A 212 -20.69 9.15 -1.54
N ASP A 213 -21.39 8.35 -2.35
CA ASP A 213 -22.58 7.60 -1.97
C ASP A 213 -22.36 6.08 -2.10
N ALA A 214 -22.30 5.40 -0.94
CA ALA A 214 -22.01 3.97 -0.88
C ALA A 214 -23.11 3.10 -1.52
N GLU A 215 -24.33 3.62 -1.66
CA GLU A 215 -25.45 2.88 -2.26
C GLU A 215 -25.31 2.75 -3.78
N LYS A 216 -24.40 3.51 -4.42
CA LYS A 216 -24.25 3.58 -5.88
C LYS A 216 -22.97 2.92 -6.41
N TYR A 217 -22.34 2.08 -5.61
CA TYR A 217 -21.12 1.34 -5.98
C TYR A 217 -21.30 0.39 -7.18
N SER A 218 -22.53 -0.08 -7.47
CA SER A 218 -22.82 -0.84 -8.69
C SER A 218 -22.68 0.00 -9.96
N ASP A 219 -23.15 1.26 -9.92
CA ASP A 219 -23.03 2.18 -11.06
C ASP A 219 -21.57 2.63 -11.23
N LEU A 220 -20.82 2.73 -10.12
CA LEU A 220 -19.38 2.90 -10.14
C LEU A 220 -18.72 1.72 -10.88
N ALA A 221 -18.99 0.46 -10.52
CA ALA A 221 -18.41 -0.71 -11.19
C ALA A 221 -18.63 -0.70 -12.71
N LEU A 222 -19.84 -0.29 -13.14
CA LEU A 222 -20.15 -0.12 -14.56
C LEU A 222 -19.29 0.96 -15.22
N LEU A 223 -19.20 2.14 -14.60
CA LEU A 223 -18.39 3.26 -15.10
C LEU A 223 -16.94 2.81 -15.31
N PHE A 224 -16.38 2.08 -14.35
CA PHE A 224 -15.01 1.57 -14.44
C PHE A 224 -14.85 0.50 -15.52
N LYS A 225 -15.77 -0.45 -15.64
CA LYS A 225 -15.76 -1.45 -16.74
C LYS A 225 -15.77 -0.78 -18.12
N VAL A 226 -16.46 0.34 -18.25
CA VAL A 226 -16.52 1.09 -19.52
C VAL A 226 -15.23 1.88 -19.74
N VAL A 227 -14.76 2.63 -18.75
CA VAL A 227 -13.58 3.50 -18.86
C VAL A 227 -12.26 2.73 -18.99
N SER A 228 -12.13 1.54 -18.38
CA SER A 228 -10.90 0.72 -18.46
C SER A 228 -10.55 0.26 -19.87
N ARG A 229 -11.52 0.31 -20.80
CA ARG A 229 -11.34 -0.02 -22.21
C ARG A 229 -10.59 1.05 -23.00
N VAL A 230 -10.48 2.27 -22.46
CA VAL A 230 -9.76 3.38 -23.10
C VAL A 230 -8.38 3.52 -22.47
N PRO A 231 -7.29 3.37 -23.27
CA PRO A 231 -5.95 3.58 -22.76
C PRO A 231 -5.79 5.02 -22.25
N ASN A 232 -5.10 5.18 -21.11
CA ASN A 232 -4.86 6.44 -20.36
C ASN A 232 -6.05 7.00 -19.57
N ALA A 233 -7.30 6.61 -19.84
CA ALA A 233 -8.45 7.12 -19.09
C ALA A 233 -8.52 6.59 -17.64
N THR A 234 -8.01 5.36 -17.43
CA THR A 234 -7.91 4.72 -16.11
C THR A 234 -6.98 5.46 -15.16
N ILE A 235 -5.92 6.11 -15.65
CA ILE A 235 -4.92 6.80 -14.82
C ILE A 235 -5.53 8.00 -14.10
N GLN A 236 -6.33 8.80 -14.82
CA GLN A 236 -7.02 9.95 -14.22
C GLN A 236 -8.06 9.49 -13.18
N LEU A 237 -8.73 8.39 -13.47
CA LEU A 237 -9.74 7.82 -12.58
C LEU A 237 -9.10 7.25 -11.30
N GLN A 238 -7.94 6.59 -11.41
CA GLN A 238 -7.11 6.19 -10.27
C GLN A 238 -6.73 7.40 -9.40
N LYS A 239 -6.34 8.52 -10.02
CA LYS A 239 -6.02 9.76 -9.30
C LYS A 239 -7.24 10.36 -8.59
N ILE A 240 -8.42 10.33 -9.21
CA ILE A 240 -9.68 10.77 -8.59
C ILE A 240 -10.01 9.92 -7.35
N VAL A 241 -9.88 8.60 -7.47
CA VAL A 241 -10.08 7.67 -6.35
C VAL A 241 -9.04 7.90 -5.26
N GLU A 242 -7.76 8.08 -5.61
CA GLU A 242 -6.68 8.40 -4.67
C GLU A 242 -6.99 9.69 -3.89
N ASP A 243 -7.40 10.74 -4.59
CA ASP A 243 -7.76 12.03 -3.98
C ASP A 243 -8.99 11.91 -3.05
N HIS A 244 -10.00 11.13 -3.45
CA HIS A 244 -11.18 10.88 -2.63
C HIS A 244 -10.83 10.12 -1.34
N ILE A 245 -10.07 9.03 -1.44
CA ILE A 245 -9.64 8.23 -0.29
C ILE A 245 -8.83 9.10 0.67
N ARG A 246 -7.91 9.91 0.13
CA ARG A 246 -7.10 10.85 0.90
C ARG A 246 -7.97 11.84 1.68
N GLN A 247 -8.93 12.48 1.03
CA GLN A 247 -9.81 13.45 1.71
C GLN A 247 -10.66 12.77 2.78
N ARG A 248 -11.28 11.63 2.49
CA ARG A 248 -12.07 10.87 3.47
C ARG A 248 -11.23 10.41 4.66
N GLY A 249 -9.98 10.02 4.44
CA GLY A 249 -9.05 9.67 5.51
C GLY A 249 -8.68 10.86 6.39
N ILE A 250 -8.43 12.03 5.78
CA ILE A 250 -8.18 13.28 6.53
C ILE A 250 -9.41 13.67 7.34
N ASP A 251 -10.60 13.68 6.74
CA ASP A 251 -11.86 14.01 7.41
C ASP A 251 -12.14 13.09 8.60
N ALA A 252 -11.88 11.79 8.45
CA ALA A 252 -12.07 10.81 9.52
C ALA A 252 -11.16 11.10 10.72
N ILE A 253 -9.88 11.42 10.47
CA ILE A 253 -8.93 11.78 11.53
C ILE A 253 -9.24 13.16 12.12
N GLU A 254 -9.68 14.12 11.31
CA GLU A 254 -10.06 15.48 11.77
C GLU A 254 -11.23 15.46 12.75
N ARG A 255 -12.24 14.61 12.53
CA ARG A 255 -13.38 14.46 13.45
C ARG A 255 -12.97 14.00 14.85
N ILE A 256 -11.89 13.23 14.94
CA ILE A 256 -11.46 12.57 16.17
C ILE A 256 -10.23 13.26 16.78
N HIS A 257 -9.76 14.34 16.14
CA HIS A 257 -8.53 15.04 16.45
C HIS A 257 -8.29 15.31 17.95
N GLY A 258 -9.30 15.80 18.67
CA GLY A 258 -9.15 16.16 20.09
C GLY A 258 -8.89 14.97 21.02
N ALA A 259 -9.47 13.81 20.75
CA ALA A 259 -9.29 12.59 21.56
C ALA A 259 -8.10 11.75 21.08
N ALA A 260 -7.92 11.64 19.75
CA ALA A 260 -6.91 10.79 19.13
C ALA A 260 -5.45 11.18 19.45
N ILE A 261 -5.17 12.43 19.83
CA ILE A 261 -3.81 12.87 20.21
C ILE A 261 -3.26 12.05 21.39
N ASN A 262 -4.15 11.63 22.29
CA ASN A 262 -3.80 10.90 23.51
C ASN A 262 -4.36 9.47 23.55
N ASP A 263 -5.12 9.07 22.53
CA ASP A 263 -5.75 7.75 22.43
C ASP A 263 -5.23 6.98 21.20
N PRO A 264 -4.21 6.13 21.41
CA PRO A 264 -3.65 5.28 20.37
C PRO A 264 -4.64 4.29 19.76
N GLU A 265 -5.58 3.75 20.55
CA GLU A 265 -6.55 2.73 20.09
C GLU A 265 -7.50 3.36 19.08
N LEU A 266 -8.14 4.45 19.48
CA LEU A 266 -9.07 5.19 18.65
C LEU A 266 -8.42 5.68 17.34
N TYR A 267 -7.16 6.12 17.37
CA TYR A 267 -6.44 6.57 16.18
C TYR A 267 -6.19 5.43 15.18
N VAL A 268 -5.66 4.29 15.66
CA VAL A 268 -5.29 3.18 14.78
C VAL A 268 -6.54 2.47 14.24
N GLU A 269 -7.57 2.29 15.06
CA GLU A 269 -8.85 1.70 14.63
C GLU A 269 -9.51 2.52 13.51
N THR A 270 -9.54 3.85 13.64
CA THR A 270 -10.08 4.72 12.59
C THR A 270 -9.33 4.56 11.25
N ILE A 271 -7.99 4.44 11.30
CA ILE A 271 -7.19 4.20 10.09
C ILE A 271 -7.51 2.84 9.48
N LEU A 272 -7.64 1.81 10.31
CA LEU A 272 -7.96 0.45 9.88
C LEU A 272 -9.37 0.36 9.29
N GLU A 273 -10.35 1.08 9.84
CA GLU A 273 -11.70 1.17 9.29
C GLU A 273 -11.70 1.77 7.88
N VAL A 274 -11.01 2.92 7.71
CA VAL A 274 -10.87 3.58 6.40
C VAL A 274 -10.18 2.65 5.41
N HIS A 275 -9.04 2.06 5.79
CA HIS A 275 -8.30 1.14 4.93
C HIS A 275 -9.15 -0.07 4.54
N THR A 276 -9.83 -0.71 5.50
CA THR A 276 -10.64 -1.91 5.26
C THR A 276 -11.81 -1.61 4.34
N LYS A 277 -12.50 -0.46 4.53
CA LYS A 277 -13.59 -0.02 3.68
C LYS A 277 -13.15 0.15 2.23
N PHE A 278 -12.04 0.88 2.00
CA PHE A 278 -11.56 1.14 0.64
C PHE A 278 -10.81 -0.05 0.03
N SER A 279 -10.24 -0.94 0.84
CA SER A 279 -9.68 -2.21 0.37
C SER A 279 -10.79 -3.15 -0.11
N LYS A 280 -11.93 -3.23 0.58
CA LYS A 280 -13.10 -3.98 0.10
C LYS A 280 -13.62 -3.38 -1.21
N LEU A 281 -13.73 -2.06 -1.28
CA LEU A 281 -14.08 -1.33 -2.51
C LEU A 281 -13.12 -1.67 -3.66
N ALA A 282 -11.80 -1.64 -3.41
CA ALA A 282 -10.73 -2.02 -4.34
C ALA A 282 -10.94 -3.44 -4.90
N GLN A 283 -11.34 -4.38 -4.05
CA GLN A 283 -11.49 -5.80 -4.40
C GLN A 283 -12.81 -6.10 -5.13
N GLU A 284 -13.92 -5.52 -4.70
CA GLU A 284 -15.26 -5.82 -5.24
C GLU A 284 -15.56 -5.09 -6.55
N ILE A 285 -15.14 -3.82 -6.67
CA ILE A 285 -15.53 -2.95 -7.80
C ILE A 285 -14.47 -2.94 -8.90
N PHE A 286 -13.19 -2.92 -8.53
CA PHE A 286 -12.09 -2.65 -9.47
C PHE A 286 -11.35 -3.90 -9.94
N ILE A 287 -11.91 -5.10 -9.71
CA ILE A 287 -11.44 -6.40 -10.23
C ILE A 287 -9.92 -6.60 -10.02
N ARG A 288 -9.39 -6.14 -8.88
CA ARG A 288 -7.96 -6.23 -8.53
C ARG A 288 -7.00 -5.61 -9.56
N GLU A 289 -7.42 -4.58 -10.28
CA GLU A 289 -6.48 -3.81 -11.10
C GLU A 289 -5.36 -3.22 -10.22
N GLN A 290 -4.10 -3.53 -10.56
CA GLN A 290 -2.95 -3.14 -9.74
C GLN A 290 -2.87 -1.62 -9.51
N GLY A 291 -3.31 -0.83 -10.49
CA GLY A 291 -3.30 0.63 -10.38
C GLY A 291 -4.18 1.18 -9.25
N PHE A 292 -5.30 0.52 -8.92
CA PHE A 292 -6.16 0.96 -7.79
C PHE A 292 -5.58 0.57 -6.44
N THR A 293 -4.93 -0.59 -6.34
CA THR A 293 -4.19 -0.96 -5.14
C THR A 293 -3.05 0.03 -4.89
N THR A 294 -2.34 0.45 -5.95
CA THR A 294 -1.31 1.50 -5.85
C THR A 294 -1.91 2.85 -5.46
N ALA A 295 -3.05 3.25 -6.03
CA ALA A 295 -3.77 4.48 -5.66
C ALA A 295 -4.20 4.46 -4.19
N LEU A 296 -4.77 3.35 -3.70
CA LEU A 296 -5.11 3.16 -2.29
C LEU A 296 -3.87 3.29 -1.40
N ASN A 297 -2.78 2.61 -1.74
CA ASN A 297 -1.53 2.68 -0.98
C ASN A 297 -0.96 4.10 -0.93
N ASN A 298 -0.94 4.81 -2.06
CA ASN A 298 -0.48 6.19 -2.14
C ASN A 298 -1.37 7.13 -1.31
N ALA A 299 -2.69 6.96 -1.36
CA ALA A 299 -3.63 7.74 -0.56
C ALA A 299 -3.39 7.50 0.94
N CYS A 300 -3.29 6.23 1.36
CA CYS A 300 -2.98 5.84 2.74
C CYS A 300 -1.67 6.44 3.24
N CYS A 301 -0.59 6.31 2.47
CA CYS A 301 0.69 6.97 2.79
C CYS A 301 0.52 8.49 2.97
N LYS A 302 -0.28 9.16 2.12
CA LYS A 302 -0.43 10.62 2.19
C LYS A 302 -1.20 11.07 3.44
N PHE A 303 -2.35 10.46 3.76
CA PHE A 303 -3.14 10.93 4.90
C PHE A 303 -2.61 10.43 6.26
N ILE A 304 -1.93 9.29 6.32
CA ILE A 304 -1.35 8.79 7.59
C ILE A 304 -0.17 9.63 8.03
N ASN A 305 0.65 10.11 7.08
CA ASN A 305 1.82 10.93 7.39
C ASN A 305 1.49 12.43 7.46
N ASN A 306 0.41 12.89 6.81
CA ASN A 306 -0.07 14.27 6.88
C ASN A 306 -1.55 14.34 7.29
N ASN A 307 -1.79 14.53 8.59
CA ASN A 307 -3.13 14.67 9.15
C ASN A 307 -3.18 15.76 10.22
N ALA A 308 -4.36 16.00 10.77
CA ALA A 308 -4.54 17.01 11.82
C ALA A 308 -3.75 16.68 13.11
N VAL A 309 -3.55 15.40 13.42
CA VAL A 309 -2.80 14.96 14.62
C VAL A 309 -1.29 15.25 14.47
N THR A 310 -0.69 14.96 13.31
CA THR A 310 0.71 15.29 13.01
C THR A 310 0.91 16.80 12.89
N ARG A 311 -0.05 17.52 12.29
CA ARG A 311 -0.04 19.00 12.24
C ARG A 311 -0.08 19.64 13.63
N ALA A 312 -0.93 19.16 14.53
CA ALA A 312 -1.00 19.73 15.89
C ALA A 312 0.21 19.38 16.75
N ALA A 313 0.83 18.22 16.52
CA ALA A 313 2.07 17.83 17.20
C ALA A 313 3.31 18.53 16.63
N GLY A 314 3.21 19.15 15.44
CA GLY A 314 4.32 19.79 14.76
C GLY A 314 5.37 18.82 14.22
N ASN A 315 5.08 17.50 14.19
CA ASN A 315 5.99 16.48 13.67
C ASN A 315 5.23 15.31 13.03
N THR A 316 5.83 14.69 12.01
CA THR A 316 5.30 13.50 11.31
C THR A 316 5.47 12.21 12.14
N THR A 317 6.35 12.23 13.13
CA THR A 317 6.66 11.11 14.03
C THR A 317 5.51 10.74 14.97
N LYS A 318 4.50 11.60 15.14
CA LYS A 318 3.37 11.34 16.05
C LYS A 318 2.55 10.12 15.62
N SER A 319 2.39 9.89 14.32
CA SER A 319 1.74 8.68 13.78
C SER A 319 2.48 7.40 14.21
N SER A 320 3.81 7.41 14.16
CA SER A 320 4.67 6.32 14.62
C SER A 320 4.61 6.11 16.13
N GLU A 321 4.54 7.19 16.91
CA GLU A 321 4.37 7.16 18.37
C GLU A 321 3.03 6.50 18.76
N LEU A 322 1.93 6.92 18.13
CA LEU A 322 0.60 6.37 18.39
C LEU A 322 0.50 4.90 17.98
N LEU A 323 1.05 4.51 16.83
CA LEU A 323 1.06 3.10 16.44
C LEU A 323 1.86 2.23 17.43
N ALA A 324 3.00 2.73 17.93
CA ALA A 324 3.77 2.03 18.94
C ALA A 324 3.02 1.94 20.28
N GLY A 325 2.27 3.00 20.65
CA GLY A 325 1.38 3.05 21.80
C GLY A 325 0.23 2.03 21.71
N TYR A 326 -0.38 1.88 20.53
CA TYR A 326 -1.41 0.87 20.28
C TYR A 326 -0.88 -0.56 20.47
N CYS A 327 0.31 -0.84 19.93
CA CYS A 327 0.96 -2.13 20.16
C CYS A 327 1.23 -2.39 21.65
N ASP A 328 1.62 -1.34 22.40
CA ASP A 328 1.86 -1.44 23.84
C ASP A 328 0.58 -1.70 24.63
N ALA A 329 -0.53 -1.06 24.28
CA ALA A 329 -1.82 -1.31 24.90
C ALA A 329 -2.30 -2.76 24.71
N LEU A 330 -2.19 -3.28 23.47
CA LEU A 330 -2.57 -4.65 23.13
C LEU A 330 -1.72 -5.70 23.86
N LEU A 331 -0.40 -5.48 23.96
CA LEU A 331 0.55 -6.46 24.51
C LEU A 331 0.70 -6.39 26.04
N ARG A 332 -0.03 -5.51 26.75
CA ARG A 332 0.01 -5.42 28.22
C ARG A 332 -0.94 -6.41 28.91
N LYS A 333 -0.57 -6.89 30.10
CA LYS A 333 -1.40 -7.74 30.97
C LYS A 333 -2.72 -7.05 31.29
N GLY A 334 -3.83 -7.74 31.05
CA GLY A 334 -5.17 -7.22 31.31
C GLY A 334 -5.77 -6.41 30.16
N SER A 335 -5.12 -6.36 28.98
CA SER A 335 -5.82 -6.04 27.74
C SER A 335 -7.01 -7.01 27.59
N LYS A 336 -8.18 -6.49 27.21
CA LYS A 336 -9.41 -7.29 27.07
C LYS A 336 -9.06 -8.51 26.22
N ALA A 337 -9.38 -9.70 26.73
CA ALA A 337 -9.00 -10.99 26.16
C ALA A 337 -9.45 -11.06 24.69
N VAL A 338 -8.51 -10.77 23.79
CA VAL A 338 -8.62 -11.07 22.36
C VAL A 338 -8.23 -12.55 22.23
N GLU A 339 -9.06 -13.36 21.58
CA GLU A 339 -8.73 -14.76 21.32
C GLU A 339 -7.41 -14.85 20.52
N GLU A 340 -6.67 -15.96 20.67
CA GLU A 340 -5.36 -16.15 20.02
C GLU A 340 -5.39 -15.89 18.51
N THR A 341 -6.49 -16.27 17.85
CA THR A 341 -6.72 -16.08 16.41
C THR A 341 -6.90 -14.61 16.03
N ASP A 342 -7.65 -13.86 16.83
CA ASP A 342 -7.95 -12.45 16.57
C ASP A 342 -6.72 -11.56 16.77
N LEU A 343 -5.81 -11.95 17.68
CA LEU A 343 -4.54 -11.25 17.89
C LEU A 343 -3.61 -11.34 16.68
N GLU A 344 -3.51 -12.50 16.03
CA GLU A 344 -2.66 -12.64 14.85
C GLU A 344 -3.17 -11.81 13.66
N GLU A 345 -4.48 -11.74 13.48
CA GLU A 345 -5.09 -10.86 12.48
C GLU A 345 -4.82 -9.39 12.79
N THR A 346 -4.96 -9.01 14.06
CA THR A 346 -4.63 -7.66 14.54
C THR A 346 -3.16 -7.32 14.27
N PHE A 347 -2.21 -8.25 14.48
CA PHE A 347 -0.81 -8.03 14.13
C PHE A 347 -0.61 -7.81 12.63
N ASN A 348 -1.31 -8.57 11.78
CA ASN A 348 -1.23 -8.34 10.33
C ASN A 348 -1.77 -6.95 9.96
N GLN A 349 -2.86 -6.51 10.58
CA GLN A 349 -3.42 -5.17 10.38
C GLN A 349 -2.46 -4.05 10.84
N ILE A 350 -1.78 -4.24 11.97
CA ILE A 350 -0.74 -3.30 12.42
C ILE A 350 0.40 -3.21 11.41
N ILE A 351 0.83 -4.33 10.84
CA ILE A 351 1.87 -4.34 9.80
C ILE A 351 1.41 -3.60 8.53
N VAL A 352 0.12 -3.70 8.17
CA VAL A 352 -0.46 -2.92 7.06
C VAL A 352 -0.32 -1.42 7.33
N VAL A 353 -0.74 -0.93 8.50
CA VAL A 353 -0.60 0.49 8.86
C VAL A 353 0.88 0.90 8.92
N PHE A 354 1.73 0.05 9.48
CA PHE A 354 3.17 0.29 9.57
C PHE A 354 3.83 0.45 8.20
N ASN A 355 3.34 -0.25 7.17
CA ASN A 355 3.83 -0.11 5.80
C ASN A 355 3.54 1.26 5.19
N TYR A 356 2.52 1.97 5.67
CA TYR A 356 2.17 3.31 5.22
C TYR A 356 2.90 4.44 5.96
N ILE A 357 3.57 4.13 7.08
CA ILE A 357 4.33 5.11 7.86
C ILE A 357 5.67 5.41 7.16
N GLU A 358 5.99 6.70 6.98
CA GLU A 358 7.30 7.13 6.44
C GLU A 358 8.40 7.06 7.51
N ASP A 359 8.11 7.49 8.75
CA ASP A 359 9.06 7.57 9.87
C ASP A 359 9.17 6.26 10.68
N LYS A 360 9.77 5.24 10.07
CA LYS A 360 9.85 3.89 10.65
C LYS A 360 10.88 3.79 11.76
N ASP A 361 11.96 4.55 11.66
CA ASP A 361 12.95 4.71 12.72
C ASP A 361 12.34 5.26 14.02
N ALA A 362 11.39 6.20 13.92
CA ALA A 362 10.67 6.72 15.06
C ALA A 362 9.82 5.63 15.72
N PHE A 363 9.10 4.82 14.93
CA PHE A 363 8.36 3.67 15.45
C PHE A 363 9.31 2.69 16.16
N GLU A 364 10.47 2.36 15.58
CA GLU A 364 11.47 1.49 16.20
C GLU A 364 11.84 1.99 17.61
N LYS A 365 12.14 3.29 17.75
CA LYS A 365 12.57 3.85 19.03
C LYS A 365 11.45 3.88 20.08
N PHE A 366 10.24 4.31 19.70
CA PHE A 366 9.10 4.29 20.61
C PHE A 366 8.75 2.87 21.02
N TYR A 367 8.66 1.94 20.06
CA TYR A 367 8.39 0.54 20.31
C TYR A 367 9.45 -0.09 21.23
N LYS A 368 10.74 0.16 20.96
CA LYS A 368 11.85 -0.32 21.79
C LYS A 368 11.75 0.17 23.23
N LYS A 369 11.43 1.45 23.44
CA LYS A 369 11.27 2.04 24.77
C LYS A 369 10.10 1.41 25.52
N LEU A 370 8.96 1.25 24.85
CA LEU A 370 7.76 0.63 25.43
C LEU A 370 8.00 -0.86 25.74
N LEU A 371 8.64 -1.60 24.84
CA LEU A 371 9.07 -2.97 25.06
C LEU A 371 10.01 -3.08 26.26
N ALA A 372 10.98 -2.18 26.41
CA ALA A 372 11.87 -2.16 27.57
C ALA A 372 11.08 -1.99 28.88
N LYS A 373 10.11 -1.07 28.90
CA LYS A 373 9.22 -0.85 30.05
C LYS A 373 8.38 -2.11 30.36
N ARG A 374 7.82 -2.77 29.34
CA ARG A 374 7.02 -3.99 29.53
C ARG A 374 7.86 -5.16 30.04
N LEU A 375 9.01 -5.43 29.42
CA LEU A 375 9.92 -6.51 29.83
C LEU A 375 10.48 -6.28 31.24
N PHE A 376 10.86 -5.05 31.56
CA PHE A 376 11.35 -4.71 32.89
C PHE A 376 10.23 -4.74 33.94
N GLY A 377 9.04 -4.24 33.62
CA GLY A 377 7.90 -4.27 34.54
C GLY A 377 7.19 -5.63 34.65
N GLN A 378 7.60 -6.63 33.85
CA GLN A 378 6.84 -7.88 33.63
C GLN A 378 5.36 -7.61 33.31
N LEU A 379 5.12 -6.58 32.51
CA LEU A 379 3.78 -6.12 32.13
C LEU A 379 3.29 -6.76 30.83
N SER A 380 4.11 -7.56 30.14
CA SER A 380 3.70 -8.24 28.90
C SER A 380 2.65 -9.31 29.16
N ALA A 381 1.61 -9.37 28.33
CA ALA A 381 0.53 -10.34 28.41
C ALA A 381 1.04 -11.79 28.22
N SER A 382 1.88 -12.01 27.20
CA SER A 382 2.55 -13.27 26.93
C SER A 382 3.89 -13.02 26.24
N ASP A 383 4.90 -13.81 26.61
CA ASP A 383 6.22 -13.77 25.96
C ASP A 383 6.13 -14.25 24.50
N ASP A 384 5.15 -15.10 24.16
CA ASP A 384 5.01 -15.65 22.81
C ASP A 384 4.33 -14.66 21.84
N TYR A 385 3.40 -13.83 22.32
CA TYR A 385 2.82 -12.74 21.53
C TYR A 385 3.86 -11.69 21.16
N GLU A 386 4.73 -11.33 22.09
CA GLU A 386 5.82 -10.38 21.82
C GLU A 386 6.82 -10.94 20.79
N LYS A 387 7.16 -12.24 20.90
CA LYS A 387 7.99 -12.92 19.89
C LYS A 387 7.31 -12.95 18.53
N SER A 388 6.00 -13.22 18.48
CA SER A 388 5.21 -13.23 17.24
C SER A 388 5.21 -11.87 16.58
N MET A 389 4.95 -10.80 17.32
CA MET A 389 5.00 -9.42 16.81
C MET A 389 6.39 -9.04 16.28
N ILE A 390 7.47 -9.40 17.00
CA ILE A 390 8.84 -9.18 16.51
C ILE A 390 9.13 -10.00 15.24
N SER A 391 8.59 -11.22 15.14
CA SER A 391 8.72 -12.05 13.94
C SER A 391 8.03 -11.40 12.73
N LYS A 392 6.83 -10.83 12.92
CA LYS A 392 6.11 -10.08 11.88
C LYS A 392 6.86 -8.83 11.44
N LEU A 393 7.40 -8.05 12.38
CA LEU A 393 8.28 -6.91 12.08
C LEU A 393 9.55 -7.33 11.32
N LYS A 394 10.12 -8.50 11.65
CA LYS A 394 11.29 -9.07 10.95
C LYS A 394 10.94 -9.47 9.51
N GLN A 395 9.78 -10.06 9.28
CA GLN A 395 9.33 -10.44 7.94
C GLN A 395 9.14 -9.21 7.04
N ALA A 396 8.60 -8.13 7.58
CA ALA A 396 8.34 -6.91 6.82
C ALA A 396 9.60 -6.03 6.60
N TYR A 397 10.50 -5.91 7.59
CA TYR A 397 11.62 -4.93 7.58
C TYR A 397 13.02 -5.53 7.72
N GLY A 398 13.09 -6.86 7.78
CA GLY A 398 14.33 -7.60 7.79
C GLY A 398 14.98 -7.71 9.18
N PHE A 399 16.14 -8.38 9.16
CA PHE A 399 16.83 -8.81 10.37
C PHE A 399 17.50 -7.66 11.13
N VAL A 400 18.10 -6.69 10.41
CA VAL A 400 18.87 -5.60 11.03
C VAL A 400 17.99 -4.74 11.92
N TYR A 401 16.78 -4.43 11.45
CA TYR A 401 15.79 -3.62 12.17
C TYR A 401 15.36 -4.26 13.49
N THR A 402 15.16 -5.58 13.52
CA THR A 402 14.67 -6.30 14.72
C THR A 402 15.79 -6.84 15.63
N SER A 403 17.05 -6.69 15.24
CA SER A 403 18.21 -7.26 15.95
C SER A 403 18.29 -6.83 17.42
N LYS A 404 18.08 -5.54 17.70
CA LYS A 404 18.09 -4.98 19.07
C LYS A 404 16.92 -5.51 19.92
N LEU A 405 15.71 -5.55 19.35
CA LEU A 405 14.51 -6.06 20.05
C LEU A 405 14.67 -7.54 20.43
N ARG A 406 15.22 -8.35 19.52
CA ARG A 406 15.51 -9.77 19.78
C ARG A 406 16.60 -9.93 20.84
N ARG A 407 17.63 -9.10 20.81
CA ARG A 407 18.68 -9.11 21.84
C ARG A 407 18.13 -8.76 23.21
N MET A 408 17.17 -7.84 23.30
CA MET A 408 16.47 -7.54 24.55
C MET A 408 15.76 -8.78 25.13
N PHE A 409 15.04 -9.54 24.31
CA PHE A 409 14.44 -10.81 24.76
C PHE A 409 15.48 -11.81 25.28
N GLN A 410 16.57 -11.98 24.54
CA GLN A 410 17.65 -12.87 24.93
C GLN A 410 18.27 -12.45 26.27
N ASP A 411 18.54 -11.16 26.46
CA ASP A 411 19.11 -10.64 27.71
C ASP A 411 18.19 -10.93 28.92
N ILE A 412 16.86 -10.84 28.77
CA ILE A 412 15.92 -11.16 29.85
C ILE A 412 15.96 -12.66 30.19
N THR A 413 15.98 -13.52 29.18
CA THR A 413 16.06 -14.98 29.39
C THR A 413 17.39 -15.37 30.02
N ASP A 414 18.51 -14.86 29.49
CA ASP A 414 19.85 -15.10 30.03
C ASP A 414 19.94 -14.61 31.48
N SER A 415 19.39 -13.43 31.76
CA SER A 415 19.40 -12.88 33.10
C SER A 415 18.55 -13.69 34.07
N LYS A 416 17.39 -14.23 33.67
CA LYS A 416 16.59 -15.13 34.52
C LYS A 416 17.41 -16.38 34.87
N ASN A 417 18.02 -17.00 33.87
CA ASN A 417 18.86 -18.19 34.05
C ASN A 417 20.03 -17.93 35.01
N LEU A 418 20.69 -16.76 34.91
CA LEU A 418 21.78 -16.36 35.80
C LEU A 418 21.31 -16.17 37.26
N ILE A 419 20.14 -15.57 37.47
CA ILE A 419 19.55 -15.44 38.83
C ILE A 419 19.23 -16.81 39.41
N ASP A 420 18.66 -17.72 38.62
CA ASP A 420 18.30 -19.04 39.10
C ASP A 420 19.55 -19.85 39.47
N GLN A 421 20.62 -19.77 38.65
CA GLN A 421 21.93 -20.33 39.00
C GLN A 421 22.50 -19.73 40.29
N TYR A 422 22.38 -18.41 40.48
CA TYR A 422 22.82 -17.73 41.70
C TYR A 422 22.03 -18.18 42.93
N ARG A 423 20.70 -18.34 42.81
CA ARG A 423 19.86 -18.87 43.89
C ARG A 423 20.28 -20.27 44.31
N THR A 424 20.46 -21.19 43.35
CA THR A 424 20.96 -22.55 43.62
C THR A 424 22.33 -22.54 44.29
N TYR A 425 23.22 -21.62 43.90
CA TYR A 425 24.52 -21.45 44.54
C TYR A 425 24.39 -20.96 45.99
N CYS A 426 23.49 -20.02 46.27
CA CYS A 426 23.24 -19.51 47.63
C CYS A 426 22.66 -20.59 48.54
N GLU A 427 21.70 -21.37 48.04
CA GLU A 427 21.12 -22.52 48.75
C GLU A 427 22.19 -23.56 49.09
N LYS A 428 23.08 -23.88 48.14
CA LYS A 428 24.16 -24.84 48.34
C LYS A 428 25.16 -24.39 49.42
N ASN A 429 25.43 -23.09 49.50
CA ASN A 429 26.42 -22.52 50.42
C ASN A 429 25.83 -21.98 51.73
N LYS A 430 24.51 -22.15 51.95
CA LYS A 430 23.79 -21.67 53.15
C LYS A 430 24.06 -20.20 53.47
N LEU A 431 24.06 -19.35 52.45
CA LEU A 431 24.17 -17.90 52.64
C LEU A 431 22.82 -17.37 53.15
N ASP A 432 22.79 -16.79 54.35
CA ASP A 432 21.60 -16.13 54.89
C ASP A 432 21.32 -14.85 54.11
N ASN A 433 20.34 -14.89 53.21
CA ASN A 433 19.84 -13.71 52.53
C ASN A 433 18.81 -13.01 53.44
N ILE A 434 19.20 -11.88 54.02
CA ILE A 434 18.31 -11.00 54.83
C ILE A 434 17.20 -10.39 53.95
N VAL A 435 17.40 -10.34 52.62
CA VAL A 435 16.49 -9.73 51.64
C VAL A 435 16.35 -10.64 50.42
N ASP A 436 15.12 -10.82 49.92
CA ASP A 436 14.87 -11.48 48.64
C ASP A 436 15.51 -10.67 47.49
N PHE A 437 16.47 -11.28 46.80
CA PHE A 437 17.33 -10.61 45.83
C PHE A 437 17.04 -11.10 44.42
N SER A 438 16.67 -10.19 43.54
CA SER A 438 16.51 -10.44 42.11
C SER A 438 17.18 -9.32 41.31
N VAL A 439 18.10 -9.66 40.40
CA VAL A 439 18.84 -8.68 39.58
C VAL A 439 18.69 -9.01 38.11
N ARG A 440 18.44 -7.98 37.29
CA ARG A 440 18.44 -8.14 35.84
C ARG A 440 19.69 -7.55 35.20
N ILE A 441 20.45 -8.39 34.51
CA ILE A 441 21.66 -8.00 33.78
C ILE A 441 21.29 -7.80 32.32
N LEU A 442 21.46 -6.57 31.82
CA LEU A 442 20.98 -6.14 30.51
C LEU A 442 22.12 -5.52 29.69
N SER A 443 22.14 -5.74 28.38
CA SER A 443 23.19 -5.16 27.52
C SER A 443 22.96 -3.65 27.30
N SER A 444 23.97 -2.82 27.58
CA SER A 444 23.88 -1.36 27.48
C SER A 444 23.57 -0.86 26.06
N ASN A 445 24.04 -1.56 25.03
CA ASN A 445 23.83 -1.19 23.63
C ASN A 445 22.38 -1.46 23.15
N SER A 446 21.74 -2.50 23.70
CA SER A 446 20.37 -2.88 23.30
C SER A 446 19.33 -2.21 24.18
N TRP A 447 19.63 -1.90 25.43
CA TRP A 447 18.70 -1.29 26.36
C TRP A 447 19.09 0.18 26.60
N SER A 448 18.44 1.07 25.87
CA SER A 448 18.68 2.51 25.95
C SER A 448 18.01 3.10 27.20
N PHE A 449 18.55 2.78 28.38
CA PHE A 449 18.21 3.44 29.63
C PHE A 449 19.06 4.70 29.77
N SER A 450 18.41 5.85 30.01
CA SER A 450 19.12 7.02 30.53
C SER A 450 19.65 6.67 31.92
N ALA A 451 20.92 6.97 32.21
CA ALA A 451 21.49 6.73 33.54
C ALA A 451 20.58 7.36 34.61
N PRO A 452 19.92 6.57 35.47
CA PRO A 452 19.20 7.14 36.59
C PRO A 452 20.22 7.72 37.58
N PRO A 453 19.83 8.74 38.39
CA PRO A 453 20.66 9.17 39.51
C PRO A 453 20.94 7.98 40.47
N ASN A 454 22.05 8.08 41.21
CA ASN A 454 22.82 7.04 41.92
C ASN A 454 22.10 6.08 42.89
N PHE A 455 20.78 5.92 42.89
CA PHE A 455 20.10 5.00 43.79
C PHE A 455 18.78 4.45 43.24
N VAL A 456 18.62 3.12 43.18
CA VAL A 456 17.38 2.42 42.80
C VAL A 456 17.19 1.17 43.68
N LEU A 457 16.03 1.05 44.34
CA LEU A 457 15.39 -0.15 44.98
C LEU A 457 14.06 0.29 45.63
N PRO A 458 12.99 -0.54 45.84
CA PRO A 458 12.45 -1.75 45.19
C PRO A 458 11.17 -1.48 44.34
N VAL A 459 10.62 -2.51 43.67
CA VAL A 459 9.75 -2.44 42.46
C VAL A 459 8.27 -2.04 42.66
N GLU A 460 7.73 -2.17 43.87
CA GLU A 460 6.29 -1.94 44.15
C GLU A 460 5.94 -0.45 44.40
N VAL A 461 6.97 0.37 44.61
CA VAL A 461 6.92 1.83 44.72
C VAL A 461 8.01 2.42 43.83
N SER A 462 7.78 3.57 43.19
CA SER A 462 8.86 4.26 42.49
C SER A 462 9.97 4.68 43.47
N THR A 463 11.21 4.84 43.00
CA THR A 463 12.33 5.34 43.82
C THR A 463 11.95 6.61 44.58
N TYR A 464 11.25 7.53 43.92
CA TYR A 464 10.79 8.77 44.53
C TYR A 464 9.77 8.52 45.64
N GLN A 465 8.80 7.62 45.43
CA GLN A 465 7.83 7.24 46.46
C GLN A 465 8.53 6.57 47.66
N MET A 466 9.51 5.70 47.42
CA MET A 466 10.25 5.03 48.50
C MET A 466 11.05 6.04 49.33
N VAL A 467 11.79 6.95 48.69
CA VAL A 467 12.56 7.98 49.39
C VAL A 467 11.64 8.81 50.30
N VAL A 468 10.46 9.16 49.82
CA VAL A 468 9.43 9.86 50.61
C VAL A 468 8.93 9.02 51.77
N LEU A 469 8.64 7.73 51.57
CA LEU A 469 8.17 6.82 52.61
C LEU A 469 9.24 6.53 53.68
N LEU A 470 10.51 6.43 53.29
CA LEU A 470 11.64 6.19 54.20
C LEU A 470 11.85 7.33 55.21
N LEU A 471 11.44 8.57 54.88
CA LEU A 471 11.46 9.67 55.84
C LEU A 471 10.61 9.37 57.08
N PHE A 472 9.51 8.63 56.90
CA PHE A 472 8.60 8.31 58.00
C PHE A 472 9.16 7.26 58.97
N ASN A 473 10.23 6.55 58.60
CA ASN A 473 10.97 5.69 59.53
C ASN A 473 11.75 6.50 60.59
N LYS A 474 12.06 7.77 60.32
CA LYS A 474 12.71 8.67 61.29
C LYS A 474 11.69 9.38 62.19
N PHE A 475 10.65 9.96 61.57
CA PHE A 475 9.59 10.67 62.29
C PHE A 475 8.21 10.39 61.65
N PRO A 476 7.13 10.20 62.44
CA PRO A 476 5.81 9.85 61.92
C PRO A 476 5.07 11.00 61.22
N SER A 477 5.57 12.23 61.34
CA SER A 477 4.93 13.47 60.86
C SER A 477 5.99 14.42 60.31
N TRP A 478 5.72 15.01 59.14
CA TRP A 478 6.62 15.93 58.45
C TRP A 478 5.88 17.02 57.69
N THR A 479 6.43 18.24 57.68
CA THR A 479 5.97 19.33 56.83
C THR A 479 6.44 19.16 55.39
N VAL A 480 5.59 19.43 54.39
CA VAL A 480 5.88 19.31 52.96
C VAL A 480 7.19 20.01 52.56
N LYS A 481 7.44 21.23 53.04
CA LYS A 481 8.69 21.97 52.80
C LYS A 481 9.93 21.20 53.29
N ARG A 482 9.89 20.71 54.53
CA ARG A 482 11.01 19.98 55.14
C ARG A 482 11.27 18.66 54.43
N MET A 483 10.21 17.97 53.99
CA MET A 483 10.36 16.76 53.18
C MET A 483 11.01 17.05 51.83
N GLN A 484 10.63 18.14 51.17
CA GLN A 484 11.23 18.52 49.90
C GLN A 484 12.72 18.90 50.06
N ASP A 485 13.06 19.64 51.11
CA ASP A 485 14.43 19.99 51.46
C ASP A 485 15.28 18.74 51.77
N GLU A 486 14.73 17.76 52.51
CA GLU A 486 15.47 16.56 52.91
C GLU A 486 15.65 15.56 51.75
N THR A 487 14.67 15.47 50.85
CA THR A 487 14.72 14.55 49.70
C THR A 487 15.48 15.13 48.50
N GLN A 488 15.67 16.45 48.44
CA GLN A 488 16.30 17.14 47.31
C GLN A 488 15.64 16.84 45.96
N ILE A 489 14.37 16.41 45.96
CA ILE A 489 13.59 16.16 44.75
C ILE A 489 13.06 17.51 44.24
N LYS A 490 13.03 17.68 42.91
CA LYS A 490 12.43 18.87 42.28
C LYS A 490 10.97 19.02 42.72
N VAL A 491 10.58 20.21 43.18
CA VAL A 491 9.25 20.54 43.73
C VAL A 491 8.10 19.94 42.93
N ASP A 492 8.06 20.15 41.61
CA ASP A 492 6.96 19.65 40.76
C ASP A 492 6.82 18.12 40.81
N LEU A 493 7.95 17.41 40.81
CA LEU A 493 7.99 15.96 40.85
C LEU A 493 7.63 15.44 42.25
N PHE A 494 8.12 16.13 43.28
CA PHE A 494 7.84 15.82 44.69
C PHE A 494 6.34 15.95 45.00
N LEU A 495 5.70 17.05 44.59
CA LEU A 495 4.26 17.26 44.79
C LEU A 495 3.42 16.20 44.05
N GLN A 496 3.85 15.77 42.86
CA GLN A 496 3.17 14.71 42.13
C GLN A 496 3.27 13.35 42.84
N VAL A 497 4.44 13.01 43.37
CA VAL A 497 4.68 11.79 44.16
C VAL A 497 3.84 11.82 45.44
N LEU A 498 3.84 12.96 46.15
CA LEU A 498 3.09 13.14 47.38
C LEU A 498 1.58 13.06 47.15
N CYS A 499 1.08 13.68 46.07
CA CYS A 499 -0.32 13.58 45.64
C CYS A 499 -0.73 12.13 45.37
N GLY A 500 0.11 11.36 44.68
CA GLY A 500 -0.12 9.93 44.45
C GLY A 500 -0.18 9.09 45.73
N LEU A 501 0.66 9.39 46.73
CA LEU A 501 0.66 8.69 48.02
C LEU A 501 -0.57 9.06 48.89
N LEU A 502 -1.00 10.33 48.87
CA LEU A 502 -2.20 10.81 49.56
C LEU A 502 -3.48 10.21 48.96
N LYS A 503 -3.57 10.14 47.61
CA LYS A 503 -4.65 9.48 46.87
C LYS A 503 -4.85 8.03 47.25
N ASN A 504 -3.74 7.30 47.42
CA ASN A 504 -3.75 5.89 47.82
C ASN A 504 -3.96 5.69 49.33
N LYS A 505 -4.22 6.75 50.09
CA LYS A 505 -4.48 6.77 51.55
C LYS A 505 -3.35 6.22 52.42
N LEU A 506 -2.12 6.17 51.90
CA LEU A 506 -0.94 5.78 52.68
C LEU A 506 -0.45 6.90 53.60
N LEU A 507 -0.74 8.14 53.23
CA LEU A 507 -0.44 9.35 53.99
C LEU A 507 -1.74 10.06 54.37
N LYS A 508 -1.70 10.82 55.46
CA LYS A 508 -2.78 11.66 55.95
C LYS A 508 -2.30 13.11 56.01
N CYS A 509 -3.20 14.02 55.71
CA CYS A 509 -3.01 15.47 55.83
C CYS A 509 -4.27 16.00 56.50
N ALA A 510 -4.14 16.73 57.61
CA ALA A 510 -5.28 17.22 58.38
C ALA A 510 -6.14 18.22 57.57
N GLU A 511 -5.51 18.88 56.61
CA GLU A 511 -6.09 19.88 55.73
C GLU A 511 -6.76 19.29 54.48
N ILE A 512 -6.70 17.97 54.27
CA ILE A 512 -7.29 17.26 53.11
C ILE A 512 -8.24 16.17 53.61
N ASN A 513 -9.55 16.41 53.42
CA ASN A 513 -10.60 15.46 53.77
C ASN A 513 -10.50 14.17 52.93
N ASP A 514 -10.97 13.06 53.50
CA ASP A 514 -10.90 11.74 52.86
C ASP A 514 -11.74 11.61 51.58
N ASP A 515 -12.85 12.36 51.47
CA ASP A 515 -13.75 12.34 50.32
C ASP A 515 -13.16 13.07 49.10
N ASP A 516 -12.36 14.12 49.33
CA ASP A 516 -11.76 14.94 48.28
C ASP A 516 -10.46 14.35 47.69
N ARG A 517 -9.96 13.25 48.28
CA ARG A 517 -8.65 12.69 47.89
C ARG A 517 -8.60 12.18 46.46
N LYS A 518 -9.71 11.67 45.92
CA LYS A 518 -9.74 11.10 44.56
C LYS A 518 -9.45 12.16 43.49
N ASP A 519 -9.93 13.39 43.71
CA ASP A 519 -9.81 14.51 42.78
C ASP A 519 -8.64 15.46 43.09
N LEU A 520 -7.86 15.16 44.13
CA LEU A 520 -6.72 15.96 44.57
C LEU A 520 -5.73 16.27 43.44
N LYS A 521 -5.32 17.54 43.29
CA LYS A 521 -4.32 17.98 42.31
C LYS A 521 -3.04 18.42 43.02
N GLU A 522 -1.93 18.50 42.27
CA GLU A 522 -0.64 18.95 42.84
C GLU A 522 -0.71 20.38 43.40
N THR A 523 -1.61 21.21 42.85
CA THR A 523 -1.83 22.62 43.27
C THR A 523 -2.51 22.76 44.63
N ASP A 524 -3.18 21.70 45.10
CA ASP A 524 -3.98 21.74 46.32
C ASP A 524 -3.10 21.49 47.57
N ILE A 525 -1.88 20.99 47.37
CA ILE A 525 -0.91 20.67 48.41
C ILE A 525 0.00 21.88 48.63
N LYS A 526 -0.09 22.50 49.80
CA LYS A 526 0.76 23.64 50.16
C LYS A 526 2.01 23.19 50.92
N MET A 527 3.09 23.96 50.78
CA MET A 527 4.38 23.67 51.40
C MET A 527 4.37 23.67 52.94
N ASN A 528 3.37 24.32 53.56
CA ASN A 528 3.20 24.40 55.00
C ASN A 528 2.32 23.28 55.58
N TYR A 529 1.74 22.41 54.74
CA TYR A 529 0.89 21.32 55.23
C TYR A 529 1.70 20.27 55.97
N ASN A 530 1.06 19.66 56.97
CA ASN A 530 1.66 18.59 57.75
C ASN A 530 1.16 17.22 57.28
N ILE A 531 2.09 16.33 56.95
CA ILE A 531 1.81 15.01 56.40
C ILE A 531 2.21 13.95 57.43
N GLU A 532 1.31 13.00 57.68
CA GLU A 532 1.48 11.92 58.65
C GLU A 532 1.31 10.55 57.98
N ILE A 533 2.00 9.54 58.51
CA ILE A 533 1.84 8.17 58.02
C ILE A 533 0.50 7.56 58.49
N ALA A 534 -0.21 6.88 57.60
CA ALA A 534 -1.48 6.25 57.93
C ALA A 534 -1.27 4.93 58.71
N VAL A 535 -1.37 4.97 60.05
CA VAL A 535 -1.15 3.79 60.92
C VAL A 535 -2.27 2.73 60.84
N ASN A 536 -3.50 3.14 60.48
CA ASN A 536 -4.70 2.26 60.43
C ASN A 536 -5.19 2.04 59.00
N TYR A 537 -4.29 1.71 58.08
CA TYR A 537 -4.63 1.49 56.68
C TYR A 537 -5.34 0.13 56.47
N LYS A 538 -6.51 0.16 55.81
CA LYS A 538 -7.28 -1.05 55.44
C LYS A 538 -7.42 -1.11 53.92
N SER A 539 -7.03 -2.24 53.33
CA SER A 539 -7.19 -2.55 51.90
C SER A 539 -7.76 -3.95 51.74
N GLU A 540 -8.64 -4.13 50.76
CA GLU A 540 -9.17 -5.44 50.36
C GLU A 540 -8.10 -6.31 49.66
N LYS A 541 -7.04 -5.67 49.13
CA LYS A 541 -5.91 -6.34 48.48
C LYS A 541 -4.69 -6.35 49.41
N ILE A 542 -4.09 -7.53 49.59
CA ILE A 542 -2.87 -7.76 50.39
C ILE A 542 -1.65 -7.05 49.77
N LYS A 543 -1.63 -6.87 48.44
CA LYS A 543 -0.61 -6.11 47.71
C LYS A 543 -1.25 -4.98 46.92
N ILE A 544 -0.70 -3.78 47.04
CA ILE A 544 -1.17 -2.58 46.33
C ILE A 544 -0.06 -2.11 45.40
N ASN A 545 -0.37 -2.01 44.12
CA ASN A 545 0.55 -1.43 43.15
C ASN A 545 0.46 0.10 43.22
N LEU A 546 1.51 0.73 43.75
CA LEU A 546 1.61 2.19 43.90
C LEU A 546 2.39 2.83 42.76
N ASN A 547 3.01 2.01 41.91
CA ASN A 547 3.89 2.42 40.82
C ASN A 547 3.09 2.88 39.60
N VAL A 548 2.30 3.94 39.79
CA VAL A 548 1.65 4.65 38.69
C VAL A 548 2.67 5.62 38.08
N PRO A 549 2.91 5.57 36.76
CA PRO A 549 3.82 6.49 36.09
C PRO A 549 3.47 7.96 36.36
N LEU A 550 4.49 8.77 36.66
CA LEU A 550 4.34 10.20 36.90
C LEU A 550 4.18 10.92 35.55
N LYS A 551 3.06 11.62 35.34
CA LYS A 551 2.73 12.32 34.06
C LYS A 551 3.83 13.28 33.58
N LEU A 552 4.52 13.97 34.51
CA LEU A 552 5.61 14.89 34.16
C LEU A 552 6.85 14.14 33.66
N VAL A 553 7.09 12.94 34.18
CA VAL A 553 8.17 12.06 33.72
C VAL A 553 7.85 11.50 32.35
N GLU A 554 6.60 11.11 32.10
CA GLU A 554 6.17 10.60 30.78
C GLU A 554 6.29 11.62 29.66
N LYS A 555 5.90 12.89 29.89
CA LYS A 555 6.05 13.95 28.89
C LYS A 555 7.52 14.22 28.56
N LYS A 556 8.36 14.39 29.57
CA LYS A 556 9.82 14.56 29.39
C LYS A 556 10.47 13.34 28.72
N ASP A 557 9.98 12.15 29.06
CA ASP A 557 10.41 10.90 28.45
C ASP A 557 10.14 10.86 26.95
N ILE A 558 8.97 11.33 26.51
CA ILE A 558 8.57 11.35 25.10
C ILE A 558 9.38 12.41 24.34
N GLU A 559 9.50 13.62 24.89
CA GLU A 559 10.34 14.68 24.32
C GLU A 559 11.81 14.25 24.19
N GLY A 560 12.34 13.55 25.19
CA GLY A 560 13.69 13.00 25.14
C GLY A 560 13.87 11.98 24.02
N VAL A 561 12.86 11.15 23.74
CA VAL A 561 12.92 10.19 22.62
C VAL A 561 12.93 10.92 21.28
N HIS A 562 12.08 11.93 21.10
CA HIS A 562 12.05 12.76 19.89
C HIS A 562 13.43 13.39 19.62
N ARG A 563 14.06 14.00 20.62
CA ARG A 563 15.42 14.56 20.47
C ARG A 563 16.45 13.51 20.04
N THR A 564 16.43 12.34 20.67
CA THR A 564 17.34 11.26 20.28
C THR A 564 17.07 10.79 18.85
N ILE A 565 15.80 10.75 18.39
CA ILE A 565 15.45 10.43 17.00
C ILE A 565 16.13 11.41 16.06
N ASP A 566 15.99 12.71 16.30
CA ASP A 566 16.60 13.75 15.46
C ASP A 566 18.13 13.64 15.44
N ASP A 567 18.77 13.45 16.59
CA ASP A 567 20.22 13.30 16.68
C ASP A 567 20.74 12.08 15.91
N ASP A 568 20.08 10.92 16.06
CA ASP A 568 20.44 9.70 15.32
C ASP A 568 20.23 9.90 13.81
N ARG A 569 19.16 10.58 13.39
CA ARG A 569 18.92 10.92 11.97
C ARG A 569 20.05 11.77 11.42
N LYS A 570 20.53 12.78 12.16
CA LYS A 570 21.69 13.61 11.73
C LYS A 570 22.94 12.77 11.53
N MET A 571 23.22 11.85 12.45
CA MET A 571 24.37 10.94 12.32
C MET A 571 24.23 10.00 11.11
N VAL A 572 23.05 9.44 10.89
CA VAL A 572 22.77 8.54 9.75
C VAL A 572 22.86 9.29 8.41
N ILE A 573 22.36 10.53 8.34
CA ILE A 573 22.48 11.40 7.15
C ILE A 573 23.94 11.71 6.87
N GLN A 574 24.72 12.13 7.88
CA GLN A 574 26.15 12.40 7.70
C GLN A 574 26.89 11.17 7.18
N ALA A 575 26.63 9.98 7.76
CA ALA A 575 27.24 8.74 7.31
C ALA A 575 26.79 8.33 5.89
N ALA A 576 25.55 8.63 5.48
CA ALA A 576 25.07 8.43 4.12
C ALA A 576 25.80 9.35 3.13
N ILE A 577 25.87 10.65 3.44
CA ILE A 577 26.59 11.65 2.63
C ILE A 577 28.06 11.23 2.44
N VAL A 578 28.78 10.91 3.51
CA VAL A 578 30.19 10.50 3.44
C VAL A 578 30.37 9.24 2.59
N ARG A 579 29.50 8.24 2.74
CA ARG A 579 29.58 7.01 1.91
C ARG A 579 29.35 7.29 0.42
N THR A 580 28.36 8.10 0.09
CA THR A 580 28.07 8.50 -1.30
C THR A 580 29.22 9.31 -1.90
N MET A 581 29.70 10.31 -1.16
CA MET A 581 30.79 11.18 -1.60
C MET A 581 32.13 10.44 -1.73
N LYS A 582 32.42 9.48 -0.84
CA LYS A 582 33.58 8.59 -0.97
C LYS A 582 33.53 7.73 -2.24
N ALA A 583 32.35 7.30 -2.67
CA ALA A 583 32.20 6.50 -3.88
C ALA A 583 32.26 7.35 -5.17
N ARG A 584 31.66 8.55 -5.16
CA ARG A 584 31.54 9.42 -6.35
C ARG A 584 32.70 10.41 -6.52
N GLN A 585 33.41 10.73 -5.44
CA GLN A 585 34.50 11.72 -5.33
C GLN A 585 34.09 13.17 -5.61
N ASN A 586 33.32 13.43 -6.67
CA ASN A 586 32.72 14.73 -6.98
C ASN A 586 31.25 14.52 -7.36
N LEU A 587 30.35 15.34 -6.81
CA LEU A 587 28.91 15.25 -7.11
C LEU A 587 28.24 16.62 -7.00
N LYS A 588 27.26 16.88 -7.87
CA LYS A 588 26.43 18.08 -7.77
C LYS A 588 25.53 18.00 -6.53
N HIS A 589 25.30 19.15 -5.90
CA HIS A 589 24.48 19.27 -4.68
C HIS A 589 23.10 18.64 -4.84
N GLU A 590 22.39 18.93 -5.92
CA GLU A 590 21.05 18.38 -6.20
C GLU A 590 21.06 16.85 -6.34
N LEU A 591 22.07 16.30 -7.03
CA LEU A 591 22.21 14.84 -7.20
C LEU A 591 22.56 14.15 -5.88
N LEU A 592 23.42 14.78 -5.06
CA LEU A 592 23.73 14.27 -3.73
C LEU A 592 22.48 14.21 -2.86
N MET A 593 21.67 15.27 -2.85
CA MET A 593 20.40 15.29 -2.12
C MET A 593 19.47 14.16 -2.56
N GLN A 594 19.29 13.96 -3.87
CA GLN A 594 18.44 12.90 -4.41
C GLN A 594 18.95 11.50 -4.01
N GLU A 595 20.26 11.24 -4.11
CA GLU A 595 20.86 9.94 -3.77
C GLU A 595 20.77 9.66 -2.25
N VAL A 596 20.96 10.67 -1.40
CA VAL A 596 20.80 10.56 0.06
C VAL A 596 19.35 10.29 0.45
N ILE A 597 18.38 11.02 -0.13
CA ILE A 597 16.94 10.80 0.11
C ILE A 597 16.56 9.39 -0.32
N GLN A 598 16.99 8.95 -1.49
CA GLN A 598 16.68 7.61 -2.00
C GLN A 598 17.26 6.53 -1.09
N GLN A 599 18.52 6.67 -0.64
CA GLN A 599 19.17 5.70 0.25
C GLN A 599 18.47 5.58 1.62
N LEU A 600 17.98 6.70 2.15
CA LEU A 600 17.38 6.77 3.49
C LEU A 600 15.87 6.52 3.52
N SER A 601 15.17 6.64 2.37
CA SER A 601 13.72 6.47 2.23
C SER A 601 13.13 5.19 2.82
N SER A 602 13.94 4.13 2.92
CA SER A 602 13.54 2.86 3.55
C SER A 602 13.38 2.94 5.07
N ARG A 603 14.01 3.93 5.73
CA ARG A 603 14.04 4.12 7.20
C ARG A 603 13.22 5.32 7.64
N PHE A 604 13.41 6.46 6.99
CA PHE A 604 12.69 7.71 7.23
C PHE A 604 12.83 8.62 6.01
N LYS A 605 11.99 9.64 5.94
CA LYS A 605 12.06 10.66 4.89
C LYS A 605 12.87 11.86 5.40
N PRO A 606 14.11 12.07 4.91
CA PRO A 606 14.92 13.17 5.40
C PRO A 606 14.34 14.51 4.93
N GLU A 607 14.29 15.49 5.84
CA GLU A 607 13.94 16.86 5.48
C GLU A 607 15.12 17.56 4.80
N ILE A 608 14.84 18.35 3.77
CA ILE A 608 15.87 19.09 3.01
C ILE A 608 16.75 19.97 3.92
N PRO A 609 16.18 20.79 4.85
CA PRO A 609 16.99 21.60 5.75
C PRO A 609 17.95 20.79 6.63
N MET A 610 17.56 19.57 7.00
CA MET A 610 18.39 18.68 7.82
C MET A 610 19.57 18.11 7.02
N ILE A 611 19.38 17.83 5.73
CA ILE A 611 20.47 17.41 4.84
C ILE A 611 21.45 18.57 4.64
N GLU A 612 20.95 19.77 4.37
CA GLU A 612 21.78 20.98 4.19
C GLU A 612 22.64 21.24 5.44
N GLU A 613 22.03 21.22 6.62
CA GLU A 613 22.76 21.37 7.89
C GLU A 613 23.84 20.28 8.07
N CYS A 614 23.59 19.06 7.60
CA CYS A 614 24.58 17.98 7.66
C CYS A 614 25.72 18.17 6.65
N ILE A 615 25.44 18.70 5.45
CA ILE A 615 26.45 19.04 4.45
C ILE A 615 27.37 20.13 5.00
N ASP A 616 26.80 21.21 5.55
CA ASP A 616 27.58 22.32 6.10
C ASP A 616 28.50 21.86 7.22
N ARG A 617 27.99 21.03 8.16
CA ARG A 617 28.84 20.43 9.21
C ARG A 617 29.93 19.51 8.67
N LEU A 618 29.71 18.83 7.54
CA LEU A 618 30.74 17.98 6.92
C LEU A 618 31.80 18.81 6.17
N ILE A 619 31.44 19.99 5.68
CA ILE A 619 32.39 20.97 5.14
C ILE A 619 33.24 21.56 6.27
N GLU A 620 32.61 21.96 7.38
CA GLU A 620 33.32 22.46 8.58
C GLU A 620 34.31 21.43 9.15
N LYS A 621 33.96 20.15 9.06
CA LYS A 621 34.83 19.03 9.49
C LYS A 621 35.84 18.58 8.42
N GLU A 622 35.96 19.31 7.32
CA GLU A 622 36.90 19.03 6.21
C GLU A 622 36.71 17.67 5.53
N TYR A 623 35.51 17.07 5.60
CA TYR A 623 35.18 15.87 4.82
C TYR A 623 34.79 16.21 3.38
N LEU A 624 34.27 17.42 3.16
CA LEU A 624 33.76 17.92 1.88
C LEU A 624 34.26 19.34 1.61
N GLU A 625 34.39 19.70 0.34
CA GLU A 625 34.71 21.06 -0.10
C GLU A 625 33.84 21.45 -1.30
N ARG A 626 33.47 22.73 -1.40
CA ARG A 626 32.83 23.27 -2.61
C ARG A 626 33.90 23.64 -3.63
N GLN A 627 33.75 23.16 -4.86
CA GLN A 627 34.74 23.41 -5.91
C GLN A 627 34.81 24.91 -6.25
N SER A 628 36.02 25.43 -6.44
CA SER A 628 36.29 26.86 -6.65
C SER A 628 35.64 27.43 -7.93
N ASN A 629 35.50 26.58 -8.96
CA ASN A 629 34.98 26.97 -10.28
C ASN A 629 33.46 26.76 -10.41
N GLU A 630 32.86 25.85 -9.63
CA GLU A 630 31.42 25.55 -9.64
C GLU A 630 30.94 25.31 -8.19
N LYS A 631 30.28 26.31 -7.57
CA LYS A 631 29.82 26.24 -6.17
C LYS A 631 28.76 25.16 -5.90
N ASP A 632 28.15 24.63 -6.97
CA ASP A 632 27.14 23.57 -6.93
C ASP A 632 27.76 22.17 -6.93
N VAL A 633 29.09 22.05 -7.11
CA VAL A 633 29.82 20.78 -7.08
C VAL A 633 30.54 20.64 -5.74
N LEU A 634 30.24 19.54 -5.05
CA LEU A 634 30.91 19.12 -3.84
C LEU A 634 32.00 18.11 -4.20
N ARG A 635 33.16 18.26 -3.57
CA ARG A 635 34.31 17.36 -3.65
C ARG A 635 34.54 16.69 -2.31
N TYR A 636 34.89 15.41 -2.34
CA TYR A 636 35.26 14.64 -1.16
C TYR A 636 36.77 14.79 -0.86
N LEU A 637 37.11 14.98 0.42
CA LEU A 637 38.48 15.30 0.85
C LEU A 637 39.22 14.20 1.63
N ALA A 638 38.50 13.24 2.23
CA ALA A 638 39.04 12.38 3.31
C ALA A 638 39.45 10.95 2.93
#